data_AF-Q7P351-F1
#
_entry.id   AF-Q7P351-F1
#
_cell.length_a   1.000
_cell.length_b   1.000
_cell.length_c   1.000
_cell.angle_alpha   90.00
_cell.angle_beta   90.00
_cell.angle_gamma   90.00
#
_symmetry.space_group_name_H-M   'P 1'
#
loop_
_entity.id
_entity.type
_entity.pdbx_description
1 polymer ?
#
loop_
_entity_poly.entity_id
_entity_poly.type
_entity_poly.pdbx_seq_one_letter_code
_entity_poly.pdbx_strand_id
1 'polypeptide(L)'
;MYDVVDYNKLVSFIWSVADDCLRDVYVRGKYRDVILPMTIIARFDAIIDAEKTNILQTKEWAESSGWNIHKTLDTSIDLPFYNISKFRLKDLKSETNSQNLKKNFEEYLDGFSNNIKEILEKFEFNNQLTKMTNAGILGSVIEKFTSSDLNLSPYDEKNSYGIVVKKGLDNHAMGTLFEEIIRKFNEENNEEAGEHFTPRDVVELMADIAVVPVMNKIKNGTYSIYDGACGTFGMATIAEERLQTLAKKNNKNVSIHLIGQEVNPETYAISKADLLIRGGDTVSNNVFYGSTLSDDKTSGEHFDFMLSNPPYGKTWKTDLSILGIGSDKDLKKNIIDKRFVTSYKEQEDFRMIPDVSDGQLLFLLNNISKMKDTELGSRIIEVHNGSALFTGDAGNGASNARRYMIEEDLIEAIIQLPENMFYNTGITTYIWILSNRKEKRRKGKIQLINASELKTPLRKNLGKKNSEFSKENRKIILDTYLNFKENEISKIFSNEEFAYYKVTVDRPLRQAIICNDEKIKEIEKELEKIGFNSKINKNNLEETFVKNSATVIKELEKTDNILTYLEVLKDMKKDDKYLDFEEFEKLFNKKLKKYELKAVSLNKFISTGLMTNMIVRDENASIQKDTKGNIVVDPELRDTEIVPFTYKGDIEEFIKKEVLPYHDDAFVDESKTQIGYEINFTKYFYKAKELESVETIVARIKELEKESDGMMKNILEGLYDE
;
A
#
# COMPACT_ATOMS: atom_id res chain seq x y z
N MET A 1 -31.68 -19.65 0.60
CA MET A 1 -30.66 -19.47 -0.44
C MET A 1 -31.35 -19.39 -1.79
N TYR A 2 -30.99 -18.40 -2.59
CA TYR A 2 -31.32 -18.34 -4.02
C TYR A 2 -30.56 -19.45 -4.74
N ASP A 3 -31.15 -20.10 -5.74
CA ASP A 3 -30.44 -21.14 -6.52
C ASP A 3 -29.36 -20.48 -7.38
N VAL A 4 -28.17 -21.07 -7.45
CA VAL A 4 -27.06 -20.66 -8.32
C VAL A 4 -27.51 -20.58 -9.79
N VAL A 5 -28.42 -21.46 -10.20
CA VAL A 5 -28.97 -21.47 -11.57
C VAL A 5 -29.80 -20.22 -11.84
N ASP A 6 -30.73 -19.87 -10.94
CA ASP A 6 -31.60 -18.71 -11.12
C ASP A 6 -30.83 -17.39 -10.98
N TYR A 7 -29.82 -17.38 -10.14
CA TYR A 7 -28.88 -16.28 -10.01
C TYR A 7 -28.08 -16.04 -11.30
N ASN A 8 -27.52 -17.09 -11.92
CA ASN A 8 -26.78 -16.96 -13.18
C ASN A 8 -27.67 -16.49 -14.33
N LYS A 9 -28.97 -16.84 -14.32
CA LYS A 9 -29.94 -16.31 -15.28
C LYS A 9 -30.13 -14.80 -15.11
N LEU A 10 -30.25 -14.31 -13.87
CA LEU A 10 -30.36 -12.87 -13.59
C LEU A 10 -29.12 -12.10 -14.07
N VAL A 11 -27.92 -12.58 -13.73
CA VAL A 11 -26.66 -11.98 -14.20
C VAL A 11 -26.61 -11.95 -15.73
N SER A 12 -26.97 -13.05 -16.38
CA SER A 12 -26.98 -13.14 -17.85
C SER A 12 -28.00 -12.22 -18.49
N PHE A 13 -29.18 -12.07 -17.88
CA PHE A 13 -30.23 -11.17 -18.34
C PHE A 13 -29.81 -9.70 -18.23
N ILE A 14 -29.28 -9.27 -17.08
CA ILE A 14 -28.77 -7.90 -16.91
C ILE A 14 -27.64 -7.62 -17.91
N TRP A 15 -26.79 -8.61 -18.16
CA TRP A 15 -25.74 -8.51 -19.16
C TRP A 15 -26.27 -8.40 -20.59
N SER A 16 -27.40 -9.03 -20.90
CA SER A 16 -28.02 -8.95 -22.23
C SER A 16 -28.38 -7.52 -22.60
N VAL A 17 -28.60 -6.61 -21.64
CA VAL A 17 -28.82 -5.18 -21.91
C VAL A 17 -27.66 -4.55 -22.68
N ALA A 18 -26.43 -4.98 -22.41
CA ALA A 18 -25.25 -4.51 -23.14
C ALA A 18 -25.38 -4.83 -24.63
N ASP A 19 -25.76 -6.07 -24.95
CA ASP A 19 -25.88 -6.56 -26.32
C ASP A 19 -27.13 -6.04 -27.03
N ASP A 20 -28.25 -5.98 -26.32
CA ASP A 20 -29.58 -5.69 -26.87
C ASP A 20 -29.84 -4.18 -27.03
N CYS A 21 -29.19 -3.33 -26.21
CA CYS A 21 -29.50 -1.91 -26.15
C CYS A 21 -28.30 -0.98 -26.28
N LEU A 22 -27.12 -1.37 -25.77
CA LEU A 22 -26.00 -0.43 -25.59
C LEU A 22 -24.92 -0.55 -26.66
N ARG A 23 -24.84 -1.69 -27.36
CA ARG A 23 -23.72 -2.06 -28.23
C ARG A 23 -23.33 -0.99 -29.25
N ASP A 24 -24.31 -0.38 -29.90
CA ASP A 24 -24.08 0.59 -30.99
C ASP A 24 -24.01 2.05 -30.51
N VAL A 25 -24.18 2.30 -29.20
CA VAL A 25 -24.24 3.65 -28.60
C VAL A 25 -23.09 3.90 -27.62
N TYR A 26 -22.58 2.85 -27.00
CA TYR A 26 -21.51 2.89 -26.02
C TYR A 26 -20.36 1.98 -26.45
N VAL A 27 -19.14 2.40 -26.13
CA VAL A 27 -17.99 1.49 -26.14
C VAL A 27 -18.14 0.50 -24.97
N ARG A 28 -17.59 -0.72 -25.11
CA ARG A 28 -17.80 -1.80 -24.12
C ARG A 28 -17.55 -1.38 -22.68
N GLY A 29 -16.46 -0.66 -22.41
CA GLY A 29 -16.17 -0.23 -21.04
C GLY A 29 -17.12 0.80 -20.45
N LYS A 30 -17.96 1.41 -21.27
CA LYS A 30 -18.98 2.39 -20.87
C LYS A 30 -20.38 1.80 -20.71
N TYR A 31 -20.55 0.49 -20.88
CA TYR A 31 -21.82 -0.18 -20.56
C TYR A 31 -22.13 -0.11 -19.06
N ARG A 32 -21.11 -0.10 -18.21
CA ARG A 32 -21.27 -0.03 -16.75
C ARG A 32 -21.97 1.24 -16.29
N ASP A 33 -21.68 2.37 -16.96
CA ASP A 33 -22.26 3.70 -16.67
C ASP A 33 -23.79 3.71 -16.82
N VAL A 34 -24.39 2.74 -17.52
CA VAL A 34 -25.84 2.57 -17.65
C VAL A 34 -26.36 1.40 -16.82
N ILE A 35 -25.72 0.23 -16.93
CA ILE A 35 -26.23 -1.01 -16.33
C ILE A 35 -26.21 -0.95 -14.80
N LEU A 36 -25.14 -0.43 -14.19
CA LEU A 36 -25.04 -0.32 -12.73
C LEU A 36 -26.11 0.61 -12.13
N PRO A 37 -26.22 1.89 -12.55
CA PRO A 37 -27.24 2.77 -11.99
C PRO A 37 -28.66 2.29 -12.32
N MET A 38 -28.93 1.72 -13.50
CA MET A 38 -30.26 1.17 -13.80
C MET A 38 -30.62 -0.04 -12.94
N THR A 39 -29.64 -0.91 -12.62
CA THR A 39 -29.86 -2.02 -11.68
C THR A 39 -30.22 -1.51 -10.29
N ILE A 40 -29.52 -0.47 -9.82
CA ILE A 40 -29.79 0.19 -8.53
C ILE A 40 -31.17 0.87 -8.53
N ILE A 41 -31.50 1.63 -9.58
CA ILE A 41 -32.80 2.30 -9.73
C ILE A 41 -33.93 1.26 -9.71
N ALA A 42 -33.78 0.16 -10.46
CA ALA A 42 -34.78 -0.90 -10.50
C ALA A 42 -34.96 -1.58 -9.13
N ARG A 43 -33.86 -1.80 -8.39
CA ARG A 43 -33.92 -2.34 -7.01
C ARG A 43 -34.63 -1.37 -6.06
N PHE A 44 -34.32 -0.08 -6.11
CA PHE A 44 -34.98 0.93 -5.28
C PHE A 44 -36.47 1.06 -5.61
N ASP A 45 -36.84 1.13 -6.89
CA ASP A 45 -38.25 1.15 -7.33
C ASP A 45 -39.02 -0.05 -6.79
N ALA A 46 -38.42 -1.25 -6.90
CA ALA A 46 -39.02 -2.49 -6.45
C ALA A 46 -39.23 -2.57 -4.92
N ILE A 47 -38.34 -1.98 -4.13
CA ILE A 47 -38.52 -1.88 -2.66
C ILE A 47 -39.61 -0.85 -2.32
N ILE A 48 -39.62 0.29 -3.01
CA ILE A 48 -40.59 1.38 -2.80
C ILE A 48 -42.00 0.99 -3.26
N ASP A 49 -42.16 0.12 -4.27
CA ASP A 49 -43.46 -0.15 -4.91
C ASP A 49 -44.53 -0.59 -3.89
N ALA A 50 -44.13 -1.34 -2.86
CA ALA A 50 -45.00 -1.77 -1.77
C ALA A 50 -45.53 -0.59 -0.92
N GLU A 51 -44.70 0.43 -0.67
CA GLU A 51 -45.02 1.61 0.15
C GLU A 51 -45.46 2.83 -0.69
N LYS A 52 -45.49 2.71 -2.03
CA LYS A 52 -45.71 3.86 -2.93
C LYS A 52 -46.99 4.63 -2.61
N THR A 53 -48.08 3.94 -2.34
CA THR A 53 -49.37 4.56 -1.99
C THR A 53 -49.28 5.33 -0.67
N ASN A 54 -48.65 4.74 0.34
CA ASN A 54 -48.47 5.36 1.65
C ASN A 54 -47.58 6.61 1.57
N ILE A 55 -46.49 6.55 0.79
CA ILE A 55 -45.60 7.68 0.53
C ILE A 55 -46.35 8.85 -0.12
N LEU A 56 -47.18 8.59 -1.13
CA LEU A 56 -47.93 9.64 -1.82
C LEU A 56 -49.02 10.25 -0.93
N GLN A 57 -49.73 9.44 -0.14
CA GLN A 57 -50.71 9.94 0.83
C GLN A 57 -50.05 10.79 1.93
N THR A 58 -48.91 10.34 2.43
CA THR A 58 -48.12 11.07 3.45
C THR A 58 -47.62 12.39 2.89
N LYS A 59 -47.17 12.41 1.62
CA LYS A 59 -46.78 13.65 0.92
C LYS A 59 -47.96 14.62 0.83
N GLU A 60 -49.12 14.19 0.33
CA GLU A 60 -50.32 15.03 0.20
C GLU A 60 -50.77 15.59 1.56
N TRP A 61 -50.71 14.77 2.61
CA TRP A 61 -51.00 15.19 3.97
C TRP A 61 -50.01 16.23 4.49
N ALA A 62 -48.71 16.03 4.26
CA ALA A 62 -47.68 17.00 4.65
C ALA A 62 -47.85 18.33 3.91
N GLU A 63 -48.14 18.29 2.60
CA GLU A 63 -48.41 19.47 1.77
C GLU A 63 -49.63 20.25 2.27
N SER A 64 -50.76 19.56 2.48
CA SER A 64 -51.98 20.18 2.98
C SER A 64 -51.85 20.73 4.41
N SER A 65 -50.97 20.14 5.22
CA SER A 65 -50.68 20.58 6.59
C SER A 65 -49.60 21.67 6.67
N GLY A 66 -48.97 22.03 5.55
CA GLY A 66 -47.85 22.99 5.52
C GLY A 66 -46.58 22.47 6.19
N TRP A 67 -46.41 21.16 6.30
CA TRP A 67 -45.27 20.51 6.93
C TRP A 67 -44.16 20.24 5.91
N ASN A 68 -42.93 20.05 6.41
CA ASN A 68 -41.83 19.64 5.55
C ASN A 68 -42.04 18.19 5.11
N ILE A 69 -42.29 17.99 3.81
CA ILE A 69 -42.55 16.69 3.19
C ILE A 69 -41.45 15.67 3.55
N HIS A 70 -40.18 16.04 3.33
CA HIS A 70 -39.05 15.14 3.55
C HIS A 70 -38.93 14.70 5.01
N LYS A 71 -38.92 15.65 5.96
CA LYS A 71 -38.86 15.33 7.40
C LYS A 71 -40.05 14.46 7.86
N THR A 72 -41.21 14.66 7.26
CA THR A 72 -42.41 13.87 7.56
C THR A 72 -42.27 12.44 7.05
N LEU A 73 -41.79 12.27 5.82
CA LEU A 73 -41.51 10.95 5.25
C LEU A 73 -40.40 10.22 6.01
N ASP A 74 -39.33 10.91 6.37
CA ASP A 74 -38.19 10.35 7.15
C ASP A 74 -38.65 9.79 8.52
N THR A 75 -39.78 10.24 9.05
CA THR A 75 -40.32 9.81 10.36
C THR A 75 -41.52 8.87 10.26
N SER A 76 -42.23 8.87 9.12
CA SER A 76 -43.49 8.15 8.96
C SER A 76 -43.38 6.89 8.10
N ILE A 77 -42.32 6.76 7.31
CA ILE A 77 -42.08 5.63 6.41
C ILE A 77 -40.98 4.75 7.00
N ASP A 78 -41.24 3.44 7.09
CA ASP A 78 -40.28 2.44 7.59
C ASP A 78 -39.28 2.01 6.50
N LEU A 79 -38.77 2.98 5.73
CA LEU A 79 -37.76 2.79 4.70
C LEU A 79 -36.72 3.90 4.78
N PRO A 80 -35.42 3.60 4.58
CA PRO A 80 -34.35 4.61 4.62
C PRO A 80 -34.33 5.54 3.40
N PHE A 81 -35.24 5.34 2.45
CA PHE A 81 -35.36 6.12 1.21
C PHE A 81 -36.80 6.04 0.67
N TYR A 82 -37.14 6.98 -0.21
CA TYR A 82 -38.47 7.06 -0.82
C TYR A 82 -38.42 7.76 -2.18
N ASN A 83 -39.53 7.68 -2.92
CA ASN A 83 -39.72 8.43 -4.16
C ASN A 83 -41.10 9.11 -4.21
N ILE A 84 -41.12 10.45 -4.17
CA ILE A 84 -42.32 11.29 -4.13
C ILE A 84 -42.88 11.67 -5.51
N SER A 85 -42.29 11.18 -6.61
CA SER A 85 -42.86 11.35 -7.94
C SER A 85 -44.14 10.51 -8.08
N LYS A 86 -45.04 10.93 -8.97
CA LYS A 86 -46.24 10.14 -9.30
C LYS A 86 -45.93 8.87 -10.11
N PHE A 87 -44.73 8.77 -10.66
CA PHE A 87 -44.31 7.68 -11.53
C PHE A 87 -43.72 6.53 -10.72
N ARG A 88 -43.94 5.32 -11.22
CA ARG A 88 -43.09 4.14 -11.01
C ARG A 88 -42.21 3.95 -12.23
N LEU A 89 -41.09 3.24 -12.09
CA LEU A 89 -40.22 2.98 -13.24
C LEU A 89 -40.98 2.30 -14.40
N LYS A 90 -41.91 1.39 -14.08
CA LYS A 90 -42.75 0.70 -15.08
C LYS A 90 -43.73 1.60 -15.83
N ASP A 91 -44.15 2.72 -15.24
CA ASP A 91 -45.13 3.64 -15.84
C ASP A 91 -44.51 4.40 -17.03
N LEU A 92 -43.18 4.63 -16.97
CA LEU A 92 -42.42 5.34 -18.00
C LEU A 92 -42.44 4.61 -19.35
N LYS A 93 -42.65 3.29 -19.37
CA LYS A 93 -42.73 2.48 -20.61
C LYS A 93 -43.81 2.93 -21.60
N SER A 94 -44.89 3.53 -21.09
CA SER A 94 -46.03 3.93 -21.90
C SER A 94 -45.78 5.19 -22.74
N GLU A 95 -44.73 5.96 -22.44
CA GLU A 95 -44.44 7.20 -23.14
C GLU A 95 -43.61 6.94 -24.40
N THR A 96 -44.23 7.17 -25.55
CA THR A 96 -43.62 6.91 -26.87
C THR A 96 -42.80 8.08 -27.41
N ASN A 97 -42.98 9.30 -26.89
CA ASN A 97 -42.19 10.45 -27.30
C ASN A 97 -40.91 10.53 -26.48
N SER A 98 -39.74 10.43 -27.14
CA SER A 98 -38.45 10.38 -26.45
C SER A 98 -38.15 11.59 -25.55
N GLN A 99 -38.61 12.79 -25.92
CA GLN A 99 -38.38 14.00 -25.11
C GLN A 99 -39.30 14.04 -23.89
N ASN A 100 -40.57 13.63 -24.05
CA ASN A 100 -41.47 13.47 -22.91
C ASN A 100 -41.01 12.34 -22.00
N LEU A 101 -40.51 11.23 -22.55
CA LEU A 101 -39.97 10.10 -21.79
C LEU A 101 -38.80 10.56 -20.93
N LYS A 102 -37.85 11.30 -21.52
CA LYS A 102 -36.74 11.92 -20.78
C LYS A 102 -37.26 12.79 -19.64
N LYS A 103 -38.18 13.72 -19.93
CA LYS A 103 -38.74 14.64 -18.92
C LYS A 103 -39.45 13.89 -17.78
N ASN A 104 -40.25 12.89 -18.10
CA ASN A 104 -40.96 12.07 -17.11
C ASN A 104 -39.97 11.27 -16.26
N PHE A 105 -38.88 10.78 -16.87
CA PHE A 105 -37.83 10.08 -16.15
C PHE A 105 -37.04 11.05 -15.25
N GLU A 106 -36.72 12.28 -15.70
CA GLU A 106 -36.13 13.32 -14.85
C GLU A 106 -37.03 13.61 -13.63
N GLU A 107 -38.35 13.80 -13.82
CA GLU A 107 -39.30 13.97 -12.71
C GLU A 107 -39.32 12.77 -11.76
N TYR A 108 -39.21 11.55 -12.29
CA TYR A 108 -39.10 10.34 -11.49
C TYR A 108 -37.81 10.31 -10.66
N LEU A 109 -36.66 10.63 -11.27
CA LEU A 109 -35.36 10.65 -10.59
C LEU A 109 -35.31 11.76 -9.53
N ASP A 110 -35.83 12.94 -9.85
CA ASP A 110 -35.95 14.07 -8.93
C ASP A 110 -36.92 13.80 -7.76
N GLY A 111 -37.79 12.81 -7.91
CA GLY A 111 -38.67 12.34 -6.85
C GLY A 111 -37.95 11.58 -5.73
N PHE A 112 -36.74 11.09 -5.94
CA PHE A 112 -36.03 10.33 -4.90
C PHE A 112 -35.57 11.19 -3.71
N SER A 113 -35.38 10.53 -2.56
CA SER A 113 -34.71 11.10 -1.38
C SER A 113 -33.25 11.50 -1.68
N ASN A 114 -32.70 12.43 -0.90
CA ASN A 114 -31.38 13.03 -1.15
C ASN A 114 -30.24 12.01 -1.19
N ASN A 115 -30.31 10.96 -0.38
CA ASN A 115 -29.31 9.87 -0.37
C ASN A 115 -29.25 9.10 -1.69
N ILE A 116 -30.39 8.86 -2.36
CA ILE A 116 -30.42 8.24 -3.70
C ILE A 116 -29.99 9.24 -4.76
N LYS A 117 -30.40 10.50 -4.66
CA LYS A 117 -29.95 11.55 -5.59
C LYS A 117 -28.43 11.67 -5.62
N GLU A 118 -27.80 11.62 -4.45
CA GLU A 118 -26.35 11.61 -4.32
C GLU A 118 -25.71 10.39 -4.99
N ILE A 119 -26.27 9.18 -4.81
CA ILE A 119 -25.83 7.97 -5.52
C ILE A 119 -25.87 8.18 -7.04
N LEU A 120 -27.00 8.70 -7.56
CA LEU A 120 -27.19 8.94 -8.99
C LEU A 120 -26.26 10.02 -9.55
N GLU A 121 -25.97 11.06 -8.76
CA GLU A 121 -25.01 12.10 -9.10
C GLU A 121 -23.60 11.52 -9.23
N LYS A 122 -23.20 10.62 -8.33
CA LYS A 122 -21.89 9.96 -8.35
C LYS A 122 -21.71 9.01 -9.54
N PHE A 123 -22.80 8.49 -10.09
CA PHE A 123 -22.81 7.78 -11.38
C PHE A 123 -22.90 8.70 -12.61
N GLU A 124 -23.03 10.02 -12.42
CA GLU A 124 -23.30 10.98 -13.49
C GLU A 124 -24.51 10.59 -14.36
N PHE A 125 -25.54 9.97 -13.77
CA PHE A 125 -26.58 9.28 -14.53
C PHE A 125 -27.40 10.20 -15.46
N ASN A 126 -27.55 11.49 -15.10
CA ASN A 126 -28.23 12.48 -15.96
C ASN A 126 -27.55 12.68 -17.32
N ASN A 127 -26.21 12.53 -17.39
CA ASN A 127 -25.48 12.55 -18.65
C ASN A 127 -25.86 11.35 -19.51
N GLN A 128 -25.98 10.18 -18.89
CA GLN A 128 -26.37 8.93 -19.56
C GLN A 128 -27.82 8.98 -20.04
N LEU A 129 -28.72 9.58 -19.26
CA LEU A 129 -30.10 9.81 -19.65
C LEU A 129 -30.20 10.65 -20.94
N THR A 130 -29.44 11.74 -21.01
CA THR A 130 -29.38 12.58 -22.22
C THR A 130 -28.81 11.82 -23.41
N LYS A 131 -27.74 11.06 -23.21
CA LYS A 131 -27.11 10.26 -24.26
C LYS A 131 -28.05 9.17 -24.80
N MET A 132 -28.70 8.41 -23.92
CA MET A 132 -29.68 7.38 -24.30
C MET A 132 -30.90 7.96 -25.01
N THR A 133 -31.35 9.16 -24.61
CA THR A 133 -32.46 9.87 -25.26
C THR A 133 -32.09 10.26 -26.69
N ASN A 134 -30.92 10.87 -26.88
CA ASN A 134 -30.45 11.30 -28.20
C ASN A 134 -30.21 10.13 -29.15
N ALA A 135 -29.78 8.98 -28.61
CA ALA A 135 -29.60 7.75 -29.36
C ALA A 135 -30.90 6.94 -29.58
N GLY A 136 -32.02 7.34 -28.97
CA GLY A 136 -33.30 6.67 -29.13
C GLY A 136 -33.43 5.32 -28.42
N ILE A 137 -32.54 5.00 -27.47
CA ILE A 137 -32.50 3.70 -26.78
C ILE A 137 -33.09 3.71 -25.36
N LEU A 138 -33.45 4.89 -24.84
CA LEU A 138 -33.91 5.04 -23.45
C LEU A 138 -35.11 4.14 -23.13
N GLY A 139 -36.11 4.10 -24.02
CA GLY A 139 -37.29 3.25 -23.85
C GLY A 139 -36.94 1.76 -23.76
N SER A 140 -36.07 1.28 -24.64
CA SER A 140 -35.61 -0.12 -24.65
C SER A 140 -34.86 -0.50 -23.37
N VAL A 141 -34.04 0.41 -22.83
CA VAL A 141 -33.33 0.20 -21.56
C VAL A 141 -34.33 0.11 -20.41
N ILE A 142 -35.30 1.02 -20.31
CA ILE A 142 -36.36 0.96 -19.30
C ILE A 142 -37.16 -0.33 -19.43
N GLU A 143 -37.49 -0.76 -20.65
CA GLU A 143 -38.22 -1.99 -20.92
C GLU A 143 -37.49 -3.22 -20.39
N LYS A 144 -36.18 -3.32 -20.60
CA LYS A 144 -35.35 -4.40 -20.05
C LYS A 144 -35.35 -4.43 -18.53
N PHE A 145 -35.11 -3.28 -17.88
CA PHE A 145 -35.03 -3.19 -16.42
C PHE A 145 -36.38 -3.26 -15.70
N THR A 146 -37.47 -3.26 -16.45
CA THR A 146 -38.84 -3.46 -15.93
C THR A 146 -39.50 -4.68 -16.57
N SER A 147 -38.71 -5.55 -17.21
CA SER A 147 -39.20 -6.81 -17.77
C SER A 147 -39.71 -7.70 -16.64
N SER A 148 -40.78 -8.44 -16.90
CA SER A 148 -41.24 -9.45 -15.95
C SER A 148 -40.17 -10.50 -15.68
N ASP A 149 -39.23 -10.74 -16.61
CA ASP A 149 -38.09 -11.67 -16.46
C ASP A 149 -37.09 -11.28 -15.38
N LEU A 150 -37.18 -10.05 -14.86
CA LEU A 150 -36.30 -9.52 -13.85
C LEU A 150 -37.08 -9.28 -12.54
N ASN A 151 -36.81 -10.07 -11.50
CA ASN A 151 -37.26 -9.77 -10.14
C ASN A 151 -36.06 -9.32 -9.28
N LEU A 152 -35.86 -8.00 -9.19
CA LEU A 152 -34.93 -7.39 -8.25
C LEU A 152 -35.62 -6.95 -6.96
N SER A 153 -36.85 -7.36 -6.64
CA SER A 153 -37.47 -7.03 -5.35
C SER A 153 -37.04 -8.03 -4.27
N PRO A 154 -37.06 -7.68 -2.97
CA PRO A 154 -36.91 -8.65 -1.89
C PRO A 154 -38.15 -9.55 -1.73
N TYR A 155 -39.20 -9.35 -2.53
CA TYR A 155 -40.50 -10.01 -2.40
C TYR A 155 -40.70 -11.08 -3.47
N ASP A 156 -41.35 -12.18 -3.09
CA ASP A 156 -41.76 -13.21 -4.05
C ASP A 156 -42.87 -12.69 -4.96
N GLU A 157 -42.70 -12.85 -6.26
CA GLU A 157 -43.76 -12.64 -7.24
C GLU A 157 -44.66 -13.88 -7.27
N LYS A 158 -45.95 -13.68 -7.01
CA LYS A 158 -46.95 -14.75 -6.94
C LYS A 158 -48.00 -14.57 -8.04
N ASN A 159 -48.43 -15.67 -8.64
CA ASN A 159 -49.57 -15.65 -9.56
C ASN A 159 -50.90 -15.50 -8.80
N SER A 160 -52.01 -15.44 -9.55
CA SER A 160 -53.38 -15.38 -9.01
C SER A 160 -53.77 -16.55 -8.10
N TYR A 161 -53.01 -17.65 -8.13
CA TYR A 161 -53.21 -18.82 -7.27
C TYR A 161 -52.30 -18.81 -6.02
N GLY A 162 -51.54 -17.73 -5.79
CA GLY A 162 -50.62 -17.60 -4.66
C GLY A 162 -49.33 -18.39 -4.80
N ILE A 163 -49.08 -19.01 -5.96
CA ILE A 163 -47.87 -19.78 -6.24
C ILE A 163 -46.75 -18.81 -6.61
N VAL A 164 -45.58 -18.97 -5.96
CA VAL A 164 -44.37 -18.20 -6.28
C VAL A 164 -43.91 -18.55 -7.69
N VAL A 165 -44.00 -17.57 -8.59
CA VAL A 165 -43.56 -17.67 -9.99
C VAL A 165 -42.10 -17.23 -10.11
N LYS A 166 -41.71 -16.20 -9.37
CA LYS A 166 -40.33 -15.71 -9.27
C LYS A 166 -40.01 -15.38 -7.83
N LYS A 167 -38.90 -15.92 -7.33
CA LYS A 167 -38.47 -15.70 -5.96
C LYS A 167 -37.96 -14.27 -5.79
N GLY A 168 -38.22 -13.68 -4.63
CA GLY A 168 -37.63 -12.42 -4.23
C GLY A 168 -36.12 -12.55 -4.04
N LEU A 169 -35.38 -11.57 -4.52
CA LEU A 169 -33.94 -11.47 -4.35
C LEU A 169 -33.65 -10.83 -2.99
N ASP A 170 -33.33 -11.64 -1.99
CA ASP A 170 -32.94 -11.14 -0.67
C ASP A 170 -31.68 -10.26 -0.73
N ASN A 171 -31.42 -9.47 0.32
CA ASN A 171 -30.33 -8.49 0.33
C ASN A 171 -28.94 -9.14 0.15
N HIS A 172 -28.76 -10.37 0.64
CA HIS A 172 -27.50 -11.10 0.47
C HIS A 172 -27.28 -11.52 -0.98
N ALA A 173 -28.31 -12.06 -1.62
CA ALA A 173 -28.27 -12.43 -3.03
C ALA A 173 -28.13 -11.20 -3.94
N MET A 174 -28.69 -10.04 -3.54
CA MET A 174 -28.49 -8.77 -4.24
C MET A 174 -27.05 -8.26 -4.15
N GLY A 175 -26.44 -8.29 -2.96
CA GLY A 175 -25.03 -7.93 -2.79
C GLY A 175 -24.12 -8.79 -3.68
N THR A 176 -24.38 -10.11 -3.70
CA THR A 176 -23.68 -11.03 -4.60
C THR A 176 -23.89 -10.63 -6.07
N LEU A 177 -25.12 -10.28 -6.47
CA LEU A 177 -25.46 -9.86 -7.84
C LEU A 177 -24.64 -8.65 -8.28
N PHE A 178 -24.52 -7.64 -7.42
CA PHE A 178 -23.69 -6.48 -7.70
C PHE A 178 -22.22 -6.83 -7.84
N GLU A 179 -21.67 -7.65 -6.92
CA GLU A 179 -20.28 -8.11 -7.00
C GLU A 179 -19.99 -8.81 -8.33
N GLU A 180 -20.90 -9.67 -8.80
CA GLU A 180 -20.74 -10.41 -10.06
C GLU A 180 -20.88 -9.52 -11.31
N ILE A 181 -21.79 -8.53 -11.29
CA ILE A 181 -21.92 -7.56 -12.37
C ILE A 181 -20.64 -6.71 -12.48
N ILE A 182 -20.15 -6.21 -11.36
CA ILE A 182 -18.91 -5.41 -11.30
C ILE A 182 -17.72 -6.25 -11.74
N ARG A 183 -17.62 -7.51 -11.26
CA ARG A 183 -16.57 -8.45 -11.68
C ARG A 183 -16.55 -8.63 -13.19
N LYS A 184 -17.72 -8.84 -13.82
CA LYS A 184 -17.82 -8.96 -15.28
C LYS A 184 -17.34 -7.69 -16.01
N PHE A 185 -17.75 -6.51 -15.58
CA PHE A 185 -17.27 -5.26 -16.17
C PHE A 185 -15.76 -5.09 -16.05
N ASN A 186 -15.19 -5.46 -14.90
CA ASN A 186 -13.77 -5.38 -14.65
C ASN A 186 -12.97 -6.40 -15.49
N GLU A 187 -13.47 -7.63 -15.65
CA GLU A 187 -12.90 -8.65 -16.53
C GLU A 187 -12.87 -8.21 -18.00
N GLU A 188 -13.91 -7.50 -18.47
CA GLU A 188 -13.97 -7.01 -19.84
C GLU A 188 -13.11 -5.77 -20.11
N ASN A 189 -12.86 -4.94 -19.09
CA ASN A 189 -12.14 -3.68 -19.24
C ASN A 189 -10.63 -3.76 -19.02
N ASN A 190 -10.09 -4.89 -18.57
CA ASN A 190 -8.67 -5.02 -18.14
C ASN A 190 -8.24 -3.94 -17.13
N GLU A 191 -9.18 -3.30 -16.42
CA GLU A 191 -8.90 -2.30 -15.40
C GLU A 191 -8.32 -2.97 -14.14
N GLU A 192 -7.58 -2.22 -13.33
CA GLU A 192 -6.87 -2.65 -12.13
C GLU A 192 -7.83 -3.04 -10.98
N ALA A 193 -8.65 -4.09 -11.15
CA ALA A 193 -9.64 -4.56 -10.17
C ALA A 193 -9.07 -5.09 -8.84
N GLY A 194 -7.75 -4.98 -8.61
CA GLY A 194 -7.13 -5.28 -7.32
C GLY A 194 -7.49 -4.29 -6.23
N GLU A 195 -7.90 -3.07 -6.57
CA GLU A 195 -8.25 -2.02 -5.60
C GLU A 195 -9.72 -2.08 -5.12
N HIS A 196 -10.60 -2.81 -5.82
CA HIS A 196 -12.05 -2.70 -5.60
C HIS A 196 -12.72 -3.95 -5.03
N PHE A 197 -12.07 -5.13 -5.08
CA PHE A 197 -12.70 -6.36 -4.59
C PHE A 197 -11.71 -7.34 -3.96
N THR A 198 -11.99 -7.69 -2.71
CA THR A 198 -11.27 -8.74 -1.98
C THR A 198 -12.04 -10.06 -2.16
N PRO A 199 -11.39 -11.15 -2.60
CA PRO A 199 -12.05 -12.45 -2.73
C PRO A 199 -12.78 -12.88 -1.47
N ARG A 200 -14.03 -13.36 -1.61
CA ARG A 200 -14.91 -13.72 -0.49
C ARG A 200 -14.29 -14.76 0.45
N ASP A 201 -13.50 -15.68 -0.08
CA ASP A 201 -12.79 -16.68 0.70
C ASP A 201 -11.74 -16.06 1.64
N VAL A 202 -11.05 -15.00 1.20
CA VAL A 202 -10.11 -14.21 2.00
C VAL A 202 -10.87 -13.36 3.02
N VAL A 203 -11.95 -12.69 2.61
CA VAL A 203 -12.80 -11.87 3.50
C VAL A 203 -13.35 -12.69 4.67
N GLU A 204 -13.87 -13.89 4.40
CA GLU A 204 -14.39 -14.78 5.43
C GLU A 204 -13.29 -15.22 6.43
N LEU A 205 -12.05 -15.43 5.96
CA LEU A 205 -10.91 -15.69 6.84
C LEU A 205 -10.57 -14.46 7.71
N MET A 206 -10.54 -13.27 7.11
CA MET A 206 -10.27 -12.02 7.84
C MET A 206 -11.32 -11.76 8.93
N ALA A 207 -12.61 -11.95 8.60
CA ALA A 207 -13.72 -11.85 9.55
C ALA A 207 -13.59 -12.86 10.70
N ASP A 208 -13.17 -14.10 10.40
CA ASP A 208 -12.91 -15.11 11.42
C ASP A 208 -11.78 -14.70 12.36
N ILE A 209 -10.66 -14.21 11.83
CA ILE A 209 -9.52 -13.74 12.62
C ILE A 209 -9.86 -12.49 13.44
N ALA A 210 -10.74 -11.63 12.94
CA ALA A 210 -11.23 -10.46 13.68
C ALA A 210 -12.03 -10.90 14.92
N VAL A 211 -13.01 -11.80 14.75
CA VAL A 211 -14.04 -12.06 15.77
C VAL A 211 -13.73 -13.24 16.69
N VAL A 212 -13.31 -14.38 16.12
CA VAL A 212 -13.17 -15.65 16.88
C VAL A 212 -12.24 -15.53 18.10
N PRO A 213 -11.07 -14.87 18.03
CA PRO A 213 -10.14 -14.81 19.17
C PRO A 213 -10.69 -14.05 20.38
N VAL A 214 -11.66 -13.17 20.17
CA VAL A 214 -12.24 -12.33 21.22
C VAL A 214 -13.70 -12.66 21.51
N MET A 215 -14.25 -13.73 20.90
CA MET A 215 -15.66 -14.10 21.05
C MET A 215 -16.07 -14.30 22.52
N ASN A 216 -15.16 -14.79 23.36
CA ASN A 216 -15.40 -14.93 24.80
C ASN A 216 -15.48 -13.60 25.56
N LYS A 217 -14.94 -12.51 25.00
CA LYS A 217 -15.01 -11.15 25.55
C LYS A 217 -16.22 -10.37 25.03
N ILE A 218 -16.89 -10.84 23.97
CA ILE A 218 -18.09 -10.20 23.43
C ILE A 218 -19.25 -10.31 24.43
N LYS A 219 -19.78 -9.15 24.81
CA LYS A 219 -20.95 -8.95 25.66
C LYS A 219 -22.15 -8.52 24.82
N ASN A 220 -23.35 -8.54 25.41
CA ASN A 220 -24.51 -7.93 24.79
C ASN A 220 -24.27 -6.41 24.68
N GLY A 221 -24.59 -5.83 23.53
CA GLY A 221 -24.35 -4.40 23.28
C GLY A 221 -24.08 -4.09 21.82
N THR A 222 -23.54 -2.91 21.59
CA THR A 222 -23.25 -2.38 20.26
C THR A 222 -21.75 -2.45 19.97
N TYR A 223 -21.42 -2.88 18.76
CA TYR A 223 -20.05 -2.92 18.24
C TYR A 223 -19.97 -2.14 16.92
N SER A 224 -18.78 -1.70 16.55
CA SER A 224 -18.55 -1.00 15.29
C SER A 224 -17.50 -1.70 14.42
N ILE A 225 -17.77 -1.75 13.12
CA ILE A 225 -16.88 -2.24 12.08
C ILE A 225 -16.56 -1.07 11.15
N TYR A 226 -15.28 -0.78 10.94
CA TYR A 226 -14.80 0.27 10.06
C TYR A 226 -13.94 -0.25 8.92
N ASP A 227 -14.13 0.31 7.73
CA ASP A 227 -13.27 0.08 6.56
C ASP A 227 -12.93 1.42 5.88
N GLY A 228 -11.68 1.85 6.05
CA GLY A 228 -11.17 3.10 5.47
C GLY A 228 -10.80 3.01 3.99
N ALA A 229 -10.99 1.88 3.33
CA ALA A 229 -10.81 1.72 1.88
C ALA A 229 -11.86 0.74 1.38
N CYS A 230 -13.13 1.10 1.61
CA CYS A 230 -14.19 0.11 1.70
C CYS A 230 -14.60 -0.54 0.39
N GLY A 231 -14.27 0.06 -0.75
CA GLY A 231 -14.74 -0.43 -2.04
C GLY A 231 -16.27 -0.54 -2.04
N THR A 232 -16.78 -1.70 -2.43
CA THR A 232 -18.22 -2.01 -2.43
C THR A 232 -18.79 -2.31 -1.03
N PHE A 233 -17.96 -2.23 0.02
CA PHE A 233 -18.28 -2.53 1.43
C PHE A 233 -18.63 -3.99 1.75
N GLY A 234 -18.37 -4.91 0.81
CA GLY A 234 -18.58 -6.35 0.98
C GLY A 234 -17.81 -6.95 2.17
N MET A 235 -16.62 -6.43 2.47
CA MET A 235 -15.79 -6.93 3.58
C MET A 235 -16.46 -6.71 4.94
N ALA A 236 -16.93 -5.49 5.20
CA ALA A 236 -17.58 -5.14 6.46
C ALA A 236 -18.92 -5.87 6.64
N THR A 237 -19.70 -6.04 5.58
CA THR A 237 -20.98 -6.75 5.63
C THR A 237 -20.78 -8.25 5.92
N ILE A 238 -19.77 -8.90 5.36
CA ILE A 238 -19.44 -10.29 5.70
C ILE A 238 -18.95 -10.40 7.15
N ALA A 239 -18.14 -9.43 7.61
CA ALA A 239 -17.70 -9.37 9.01
C ALA A 239 -18.88 -9.20 9.97
N GLU A 240 -19.88 -8.38 9.62
CA GLU A 240 -21.13 -8.22 10.34
C GLU A 240 -21.89 -9.55 10.46
N GLU A 241 -22.18 -10.20 9.32
CA GLU A 241 -22.88 -11.48 9.27
C GLU A 241 -22.17 -12.54 10.12
N ARG A 242 -20.83 -12.53 10.09
CA ARG A 242 -20.00 -13.45 10.86
C ARG A 242 -20.12 -13.19 12.36
N LEU A 243 -20.00 -11.93 12.78
CA LEU A 243 -20.14 -11.53 14.18
C LEU A 243 -21.53 -11.84 14.71
N GLN A 244 -22.60 -11.51 13.97
CA GLN A 244 -23.98 -11.84 14.35
C GLN A 244 -24.18 -13.35 14.48
N THR A 245 -23.67 -14.14 13.53
CA THR A 245 -23.79 -15.61 13.55
C THR A 245 -23.10 -16.20 14.78
N LEU A 246 -21.87 -15.77 15.08
CA LEU A 246 -21.13 -16.26 16.24
C LEU A 246 -21.73 -15.76 17.56
N ALA A 247 -22.19 -14.51 17.62
CA ALA A 247 -22.91 -13.95 18.77
C ALA A 247 -24.16 -14.78 19.08
N LYS A 248 -25.00 -15.06 18.08
CA LYS A 248 -26.21 -15.87 18.24
C LYS A 248 -25.89 -17.28 18.74
N LYS A 249 -24.85 -17.93 18.19
CA LYS A 249 -24.39 -19.25 18.66
C LYS A 249 -23.91 -19.25 20.12
N ASN A 250 -23.44 -18.10 20.60
CA ASN A 250 -22.97 -17.91 21.98
C ASN A 250 -24.00 -17.22 22.89
N ASN A 251 -25.28 -17.21 22.48
CA ASN A 251 -26.39 -16.58 23.23
C ASN A 251 -26.12 -15.10 23.56
N LYS A 252 -25.53 -14.37 22.62
CA LYS A 252 -25.30 -12.92 22.71
C LYS A 252 -26.26 -12.18 21.78
N ASN A 253 -26.74 -11.03 22.25
CA ASN A 253 -27.50 -10.08 21.44
C ASN A 253 -26.61 -8.88 21.14
N VAL A 254 -26.27 -8.69 19.87
CA VAL A 254 -25.36 -7.63 19.41
C VAL A 254 -26.02 -6.78 18.34
N SER A 255 -25.77 -5.47 18.41
CA SER A 255 -26.03 -4.53 17.32
C SER A 255 -24.68 -4.11 16.73
N ILE A 256 -24.62 -3.90 15.41
CA ILE A 256 -23.38 -3.60 14.70
C ILE A 256 -23.57 -2.35 13.87
N HIS A 257 -22.65 -1.41 14.02
CA HIS A 257 -22.56 -0.18 13.24
C HIS A 257 -21.48 -0.37 12.17
N LEU A 258 -21.82 -0.11 10.92
CA LEU A 258 -20.95 -0.27 9.76
C LEU A 258 -20.54 1.11 9.22
N ILE A 259 -19.26 1.42 9.31
CA ILE A 259 -18.70 2.70 8.84
C ILE A 259 -17.68 2.43 7.73
N GLY A 260 -17.80 3.12 6.61
CA GLY A 260 -16.88 2.98 5.48
C GLY A 260 -16.44 4.33 4.91
N GLN A 261 -15.33 4.34 4.19
CA GLN A 261 -14.92 5.50 3.38
C GLN A 261 -14.36 5.04 2.04
N GLU A 262 -14.75 5.73 0.96
CA GLU A 262 -14.34 5.42 -0.41
C GLU A 262 -14.08 6.70 -1.22
N VAL A 263 -12.99 6.69 -1.99
CA VAL A 263 -12.53 7.83 -2.80
C VAL A 263 -13.09 7.78 -4.23
N ASN A 264 -13.36 6.58 -4.76
CA ASN A 264 -13.91 6.39 -6.09
C ASN A 264 -15.43 6.64 -6.07
N PRO A 265 -15.96 7.58 -6.89
CA PRO A 265 -17.37 7.98 -6.84
C PRO A 265 -18.34 6.86 -7.22
N GLU A 266 -18.05 6.08 -8.25
CA GLU A 266 -18.90 4.95 -8.67
C GLU A 266 -18.95 3.89 -7.58
N THR A 267 -17.80 3.53 -7.02
CA THR A 267 -17.67 2.50 -5.98
C THR A 267 -18.35 2.93 -4.69
N TYR A 268 -18.21 4.21 -4.32
CA TYR A 268 -18.95 4.85 -3.23
C TYR A 268 -20.47 4.75 -3.41
N ALA A 269 -20.95 5.02 -4.63
CA ALA A 269 -22.38 4.97 -4.92
C ALA A 269 -22.94 3.55 -4.76
N ILE A 270 -22.15 2.54 -5.13
CA ILE A 270 -22.49 1.11 -4.96
C ILE A 270 -22.55 0.74 -3.48
N SER A 271 -21.52 1.05 -2.70
CA SER A 271 -21.49 0.70 -1.26
C SER A 271 -22.59 1.41 -0.48
N LYS A 272 -22.86 2.68 -0.78
CA LYS A 272 -23.98 3.41 -0.18
C LYS A 272 -25.34 2.83 -0.59
N ALA A 273 -25.50 2.43 -1.85
CA ALA A 273 -26.71 1.74 -2.29
C ALA A 273 -26.92 0.41 -1.55
N ASP A 274 -25.88 -0.41 -1.42
CA ASP A 274 -25.95 -1.70 -0.71
C ASP A 274 -26.41 -1.52 0.74
N LEU A 275 -25.82 -0.56 1.46
CA LEU A 275 -26.24 -0.25 2.83
C LEU A 275 -27.69 0.21 2.93
N LEU A 276 -28.14 1.10 2.05
CA LEU A 276 -29.53 1.56 2.04
C LEU A 276 -30.50 0.41 1.76
N ILE A 277 -30.16 -0.46 0.81
CA ILE A 277 -30.97 -1.63 0.42
C ILE A 277 -31.06 -2.65 1.56
N ARG A 278 -29.97 -2.84 2.31
CA ARG A 278 -29.96 -3.71 3.51
C ARG A 278 -30.93 -3.23 4.59
N GLY A 279 -31.19 -1.93 4.64
CA GLY A 279 -32.04 -1.30 5.64
C GLY A 279 -31.32 -1.13 6.98
N GLY A 280 -32.06 -0.68 7.99
CA GLY A 280 -31.52 -0.38 9.31
C GLY A 280 -31.19 1.11 9.50
N ASP A 281 -30.49 1.41 10.60
CA ASP A 281 -30.20 2.79 11.00
C ASP A 281 -29.11 3.41 10.11
N THR A 282 -29.50 4.33 9.23
CA THR A 282 -28.62 5.08 8.33
C THR A 282 -27.81 6.17 9.03
N VAL A 283 -28.10 6.46 10.29
CA VAL A 283 -27.27 7.31 11.14
C VAL A 283 -26.07 6.53 11.66
N SER A 284 -26.31 5.27 12.06
CA SER A 284 -25.30 4.38 12.62
C SER A 284 -24.52 3.59 11.56
N ASN A 285 -25.09 3.41 10.36
CA ASN A 285 -24.45 2.77 9.21
C ASN A 285 -24.24 3.78 8.10
N ASN A 286 -22.99 4.07 7.76
CA ASN A 286 -22.69 5.11 6.76
C ASN A 286 -21.42 4.81 5.97
N VAL A 287 -21.43 5.20 4.70
CA VAL A 287 -20.22 5.25 3.86
C VAL A 287 -20.00 6.71 3.48
N PHE A 288 -18.78 7.17 3.66
CA PHE A 288 -18.36 8.52 3.31
C PHE A 288 -17.60 8.57 1.98
N TYR A 289 -17.83 9.65 1.23
CA TYR A 289 -17.09 9.94 0.01
C TYR A 289 -15.90 10.85 0.30
N GLY A 290 -14.71 10.46 -0.14
CA GLY A 290 -13.48 11.25 -0.01
C GLY A 290 -12.27 10.39 0.33
N SER A 291 -11.07 10.98 0.26
CA SER A 291 -9.84 10.26 0.62
C SER A 291 -9.72 10.06 2.12
N THR A 292 -9.49 8.83 2.55
CA THR A 292 -9.21 8.49 3.96
C THR A 292 -7.93 9.14 4.49
N LEU A 293 -6.98 9.44 3.61
CA LEU A 293 -5.72 10.06 4.01
C LEU A 293 -5.86 11.56 4.18
N SER A 294 -6.38 12.28 3.17
CA SER A 294 -6.43 13.75 3.19
C SER A 294 -7.76 14.38 3.59
N ASP A 295 -8.84 13.61 3.64
CA ASP A 295 -10.19 14.05 3.99
C ASP A 295 -10.86 13.01 4.91
N ASP A 296 -10.25 12.75 6.07
CA ASP A 296 -10.73 11.77 7.06
C ASP A 296 -12.10 12.19 7.62
N LYS A 297 -13.15 11.51 7.15
CA LYS A 297 -14.54 11.78 7.56
C LYS A 297 -14.90 11.22 8.93
N THR A 298 -14.01 10.40 9.49
CA THR A 298 -14.17 9.72 10.79
C THR A 298 -13.13 10.20 11.80
N SER A 299 -12.64 11.44 11.66
CA SER A 299 -11.61 11.99 12.53
C SER A 299 -12.07 12.03 13.99
N GLY A 300 -11.28 11.45 14.89
CA GLY A 300 -11.62 11.33 16.31
C GLY A 300 -12.62 10.22 16.65
N GLU A 301 -13.12 9.47 15.67
CA GLU A 301 -13.95 8.29 15.92
C GLU A 301 -13.10 7.04 16.18
N HIS A 302 -13.66 6.08 16.92
CA HIS A 302 -12.96 4.87 17.33
C HIS A 302 -13.82 3.60 17.11
N PHE A 303 -13.19 2.51 16.68
CA PHE A 303 -13.88 1.31 16.19
C PHE A 303 -13.45 0.02 16.89
N ASP A 304 -14.35 -0.96 17.05
CA ASP A 304 -14.01 -2.25 17.67
C ASP A 304 -13.25 -3.16 16.69
N PHE A 305 -13.73 -3.22 15.45
CA PHE A 305 -13.14 -4.01 14.38
C PHE A 305 -12.85 -3.12 13.18
N MET A 306 -11.67 -3.28 12.58
CA MET A 306 -11.28 -2.58 11.37
C MET A 306 -10.77 -3.59 10.38
N LEU A 307 -11.40 -3.67 9.21
CA LEU A 307 -11.00 -4.60 8.15
C LEU A 307 -10.92 -3.82 6.86
N SER A 308 -9.81 -3.95 6.12
CA SER A 308 -9.59 -3.18 4.90
C SER A 308 -8.63 -3.89 3.95
N ASN A 309 -8.73 -3.55 2.67
CA ASN A 309 -7.77 -3.91 1.64
C ASN A 309 -7.38 -2.64 0.86
N PRO A 310 -6.47 -1.81 1.39
CA PRO A 310 -6.07 -0.56 0.74
C PRO A 310 -5.34 -0.80 -0.59
N PRO A 311 -5.28 0.22 -1.46
CA PRO A 311 -4.62 0.10 -2.77
C PRO A 311 -3.11 -0.17 -2.65
N TYR A 312 -2.59 -1.08 -3.48
CA TYR A 312 -1.18 -1.51 -3.42
C TYR A 312 -0.27 -0.63 -4.27
N GLY A 313 0.82 -0.10 -3.69
CA GLY A 313 1.85 0.63 -4.45
C GLY A 313 1.33 1.86 -5.21
N LYS A 314 0.17 2.40 -4.80
CA LYS A 314 -0.42 3.60 -5.39
C LYS A 314 0.26 4.83 -4.82
N THR A 315 0.51 5.80 -5.69
CA THR A 315 0.98 7.10 -5.25
C THR A 315 -0.09 7.85 -4.47
N TRP A 316 0.31 8.47 -3.35
CA TRP A 316 -0.55 9.34 -2.55
C TRP A 316 -0.18 10.81 -2.77
N LYS A 317 0.33 11.17 -3.97
CA LYS A 317 0.76 12.54 -4.31
C LYS A 317 -0.35 13.58 -4.13
N THR A 318 -1.60 13.22 -4.49
CA THR A 318 -2.76 14.10 -4.30
C THR A 318 -2.99 14.36 -2.82
N ASP A 319 -2.98 13.30 -2.00
CA ASP A 319 -3.12 13.42 -0.54
C ASP A 319 -1.99 14.24 0.07
N LEU A 320 -0.74 14.02 -0.37
CA LEU A 320 0.42 14.80 0.06
C LEU A 320 0.26 16.29 -0.27
N SER A 321 -0.31 16.63 -1.42
CA SER A 321 -0.53 18.04 -1.80
C SER A 321 -1.53 18.76 -0.90
N ILE A 322 -2.45 18.01 -0.29
CA ILE A 322 -3.47 18.54 0.64
C ILE A 322 -2.94 18.54 2.08
N LEU A 323 -2.36 17.41 2.53
CA LEU A 323 -1.81 17.24 3.88
C LEU A 323 -0.55 18.09 4.11
N GLY A 324 0.24 18.31 3.07
CA GLY A 324 1.53 18.99 3.11
C GLY A 324 1.47 20.49 2.78
N ILE A 325 0.29 21.11 2.84
CA ILE A 325 0.15 22.57 2.65
C ILE A 325 0.94 23.29 3.75
N GLY A 326 1.96 24.05 3.36
CA GLY A 326 2.84 24.75 4.29
C GLY A 326 3.98 25.49 3.58
N SER A 327 4.97 25.91 4.36
CA SER A 327 6.08 26.76 3.89
C SER A 327 7.31 26.00 3.41
N ASP A 328 7.52 24.74 3.84
CA ASP A 328 8.67 23.95 3.39
C ASP A 328 8.47 23.50 1.93
N LYS A 329 9.57 23.43 1.18
CA LYS A 329 9.58 22.92 -0.20
C LYS A 329 9.33 21.41 -0.26
N ASP A 330 9.75 20.69 0.78
CA ASP A 330 9.41 19.29 0.97
C ASP A 330 8.06 19.20 1.70
N LEU A 331 7.02 18.90 0.93
CA LEU A 331 5.64 18.81 1.42
C LEU A 331 5.49 17.85 2.60
N LYS A 332 6.32 16.79 2.70
CA LYS A 332 6.23 15.84 3.82
C LYS A 332 6.60 16.48 5.16
N LYS A 333 7.46 17.50 5.15
CA LYS A 333 7.87 18.23 6.37
C LYS A 333 6.76 19.13 6.92
N ASN A 334 5.84 19.56 6.05
CA ASN A 334 4.69 20.35 6.45
C ASN A 334 3.57 19.52 7.10
N ILE A 335 3.59 18.19 6.97
CA ILE A 335 2.57 17.33 7.58
C ILE A 335 2.73 17.35 9.10
N ILE A 336 1.62 17.65 9.79
CA ILE A 336 1.48 17.66 11.27
C ILE A 336 0.33 16.78 11.76
N ASP A 337 -0.27 15.99 10.86
CA ASP A 337 -1.37 15.09 11.20
C ASP A 337 -0.90 14.03 12.20
N LYS A 338 -1.56 13.95 13.36
CA LYS A 338 -1.19 13.07 14.47
C LYS A 338 -1.27 11.59 14.14
N ARG A 339 -1.98 11.21 13.07
CA ARG A 339 -1.99 9.83 12.57
C ARG A 339 -0.63 9.41 12.02
N PHE A 340 0.14 10.35 11.48
CA PHE A 340 1.39 10.08 10.74
C PHE A 340 2.63 10.71 11.39
N VAL A 341 2.43 11.72 12.24
CA VAL A 341 3.48 12.44 12.96
C VAL A 341 3.09 12.56 14.42
N THR A 342 3.86 11.93 15.30
CA THR A 342 3.55 11.92 16.74
C THR A 342 4.83 12.09 17.56
N SER A 343 4.68 12.28 18.87
CA SER A 343 5.80 12.15 19.79
C SER A 343 5.95 10.69 20.18
N TYR A 344 7.16 10.14 20.05
CA TYR A 344 7.43 8.74 20.31
C TYR A 344 8.79 8.57 20.98
N LYS A 345 8.77 7.96 22.18
CA LYS A 345 9.95 7.89 23.07
C LYS A 345 10.55 9.29 23.29
N GLU A 346 11.83 9.46 22.99
CA GLU A 346 12.59 10.72 23.17
C GLU A 346 12.46 11.66 21.95
N GLN A 347 11.70 11.28 20.91
CA GLN A 347 11.55 12.04 19.67
C GLN A 347 10.20 12.75 19.62
N GLU A 348 10.18 14.08 19.73
CA GLU A 348 8.94 14.86 19.68
C GLU A 348 8.28 14.87 18.29
N ASP A 349 9.08 14.82 17.22
CA ASP A 349 8.67 14.84 15.80
C ASP A 349 8.96 13.49 15.12
N PHE A 350 8.35 12.41 15.63
CA PHE A 350 8.50 11.07 15.07
C PHE A 350 7.60 10.90 13.84
N ARG A 351 8.23 10.94 12.65
CA ARG A 351 7.54 10.89 11.35
C ARG A 351 7.48 9.46 10.80
N MET A 352 6.26 9.00 10.54
CA MET A 352 5.95 7.69 9.96
C MET A 352 5.44 7.82 8.51
N ILE A 353 5.93 8.82 7.79
CA ILE A 353 5.46 9.18 6.45
C ILE A 353 6.29 8.44 5.39
N PRO A 354 5.72 7.44 4.67
CA PRO A 354 6.45 6.64 3.70
C PRO A 354 6.75 7.42 2.40
N ASP A 355 7.32 6.74 1.42
CA ASP A 355 7.54 7.32 0.10
C ASP A 355 6.24 7.64 -0.64
N VAL A 356 6.27 8.69 -1.48
CA VAL A 356 5.08 9.19 -2.18
C VAL A 356 4.52 8.16 -3.15
N SER A 357 5.33 7.18 -3.56
CA SER A 357 4.94 6.06 -4.40
C SER A 357 4.21 4.94 -3.66
N ASP A 358 4.18 4.93 -2.33
CA ASP A 358 3.52 3.85 -1.56
C ASP A 358 2.86 4.38 -0.29
N GLY A 359 1.54 4.53 -0.34
CA GLY A 359 0.72 5.03 0.77
C GLY A 359 0.17 3.94 1.70
N GLN A 360 0.47 2.66 1.50
CA GLN A 360 -0.23 1.57 2.21
C GLN A 360 -0.13 1.66 3.73
N LEU A 361 1.06 1.97 4.27
CA LEU A 361 1.24 2.10 5.73
C LEU A 361 0.45 3.26 6.33
N LEU A 362 0.06 4.28 5.53
CA LEU A 362 -0.76 5.38 6.02
C LEU A 362 -2.19 4.92 6.32
N PHE A 363 -2.75 3.95 5.58
CA PHE A 363 -4.06 3.37 5.89
C PHE A 363 -4.02 2.59 7.21
N LEU A 364 -2.96 1.79 7.41
CA LEU A 364 -2.76 1.07 8.66
C LEU A 364 -2.59 2.02 9.87
N LEU A 365 -1.80 3.09 9.71
CA LEU A 365 -1.64 4.14 10.72
C LEU A 365 -2.96 4.89 11.01
N ASN A 366 -3.77 5.14 9.97
CA ASN A 366 -5.12 5.68 10.14
C ASN A 366 -5.98 4.75 11.02
N ASN A 367 -5.96 3.45 10.77
CA ASN A 367 -6.68 2.47 11.57
C ASN A 367 -6.15 2.40 13.02
N ILE A 368 -4.83 2.47 13.21
CA ILE A 368 -4.22 2.50 14.56
C ILE A 368 -4.70 3.72 15.37
N SER A 369 -4.80 4.89 14.73
CA SER A 369 -5.28 6.11 15.39
C SER A 369 -6.74 6.02 15.89
N LYS A 370 -7.52 5.08 15.33
CA LYS A 370 -8.95 4.87 15.60
C LYS A 370 -9.19 3.67 16.52
N MET A 371 -8.14 3.12 17.14
CA MET A 371 -8.32 2.07 18.14
C MET A 371 -9.01 2.60 19.41
N LYS A 372 -9.90 1.80 19.99
CA LYS A 372 -10.57 2.05 21.27
C LYS A 372 -9.71 1.65 22.45
N ASP A 373 -9.73 2.45 23.51
CA ASP A 373 -9.12 2.12 24.79
C ASP A 373 -10.13 1.47 25.76
N THR A 374 -10.59 0.25 25.43
CA THR A 374 -11.56 -0.51 26.23
C THR A 374 -10.99 -1.86 26.69
N GLU A 375 -11.73 -2.65 27.49
CA GLU A 375 -11.32 -4.02 27.86
C GLU A 375 -11.17 -4.94 26.63
N LEU A 376 -12.07 -4.79 25.65
CA LEU A 376 -12.01 -5.49 24.37
C LEU A 376 -10.86 -4.96 23.52
N GLY A 377 -10.67 -3.63 23.53
CA GLY A 377 -9.77 -2.93 22.63
C GLY A 377 -10.29 -2.93 21.21
N SER A 378 -9.36 -2.84 20.26
CA SER A 378 -9.64 -2.95 18.83
C SER A 378 -8.83 -4.05 18.17
N ARG A 379 -9.33 -4.51 17.03
CA ARG A 379 -8.63 -5.45 16.15
C ARG A 379 -8.64 -4.92 14.72
N ILE A 380 -7.46 -4.82 14.12
CA ILE A 380 -7.27 -4.41 12.72
C ILE A 380 -6.81 -5.63 11.93
N ILE A 381 -7.54 -5.96 10.85
CA ILE A 381 -7.19 -7.00 9.91
C ILE A 381 -7.06 -6.36 8.52
N GLU A 382 -5.83 -6.09 8.09
CA GLU A 382 -5.57 -5.31 6.86
C GLU A 382 -4.73 -6.11 5.87
N VAL A 383 -5.10 -6.05 4.59
CA VAL A 383 -4.33 -6.71 3.51
C VAL A 383 -3.26 -5.76 2.98
N HIS A 384 -2.03 -6.24 2.88
CA HIS A 384 -0.91 -5.52 2.28
C HIS A 384 -0.19 -6.39 1.25
N ASN A 385 0.53 -5.75 0.32
CA ASN A 385 1.54 -6.44 -0.48
C ASN A 385 2.87 -6.55 0.30
N GLY A 386 3.91 -7.09 -0.35
CA GLY A 386 5.23 -7.25 0.27
C GLY A 386 5.94 -5.94 0.65
N SER A 387 5.60 -4.79 0.04
CA SER A 387 6.35 -3.55 0.30
C SER A 387 6.23 -3.08 1.75
N ALA A 388 5.05 -3.22 2.35
CA ALA A 388 4.80 -2.85 3.74
C ALA A 388 5.76 -3.54 4.74
N LEU A 389 6.31 -4.71 4.38
CA LEU A 389 7.18 -5.50 5.25
C LEU A 389 8.62 -4.97 5.35
N PHE A 390 9.17 -4.35 4.30
CA PHE A 390 10.61 -4.05 4.24
C PHE A 390 10.98 -2.73 3.52
N THR A 391 10.06 -2.01 2.89
CA THR A 391 10.44 -0.75 2.21
C THR A 391 10.82 0.35 3.19
N GLY A 392 11.73 1.24 2.77
CA GLY A 392 12.22 2.35 3.57
C GLY A 392 13.41 1.97 4.43
N ASP A 393 14.48 2.73 4.28
CA ASP A 393 15.72 2.60 5.04
C ASP A 393 15.55 2.90 6.54
N ALA A 394 16.57 2.59 7.35
CA ALA A 394 16.58 2.93 8.78
C ALA A 394 16.33 4.44 8.98
N GLY A 395 15.52 4.78 9.98
CA GLY A 395 15.11 6.17 10.26
C GLY A 395 14.12 6.81 9.27
N ASN A 396 13.82 6.18 8.12
CA ASN A 396 12.80 6.69 7.19
C ASN A 396 11.37 6.29 7.62
N GLY A 397 10.37 7.02 7.11
CA GLY A 397 8.99 6.93 7.59
C GLY A 397 8.34 5.55 7.54
N ALA A 398 8.61 4.73 6.51
CA ALA A 398 8.07 3.36 6.44
C ALA A 398 8.70 2.43 7.50
N SER A 399 10.01 2.56 7.71
CA SER A 399 10.73 1.86 8.78
C SER A 399 10.27 2.32 10.17
N ASN A 400 10.05 3.63 10.34
CA ASN A 400 9.51 4.22 11.56
C ASN A 400 8.07 3.78 11.85
N ALA A 401 7.22 3.61 10.83
CA ALA A 401 5.88 3.06 11.01
C ALA A 401 5.95 1.62 11.56
N ARG A 402 6.81 0.78 10.97
CA ARG A 402 7.06 -0.58 11.50
C ARG A 402 7.61 -0.57 12.91
N ARG A 403 8.60 0.30 13.18
CA ARG A 403 9.16 0.52 14.51
C ARG A 403 8.08 0.81 15.53
N TYR A 404 7.22 1.80 15.25
CA TYR A 404 6.12 2.18 16.13
C TYR A 404 5.19 0.99 16.40
N MET A 405 4.73 0.31 15.35
CA MET A 405 3.79 -0.81 15.50
C MET A 405 4.37 -2.03 16.25
N ILE A 406 5.66 -2.31 16.06
CA ILE A 406 6.34 -3.44 16.68
C ILE A 406 6.70 -3.13 18.13
N GLU A 407 7.23 -1.94 18.41
CA GLU A 407 7.63 -1.54 19.76
C GLU A 407 6.43 -1.25 20.67
N GLU A 408 5.32 -0.71 20.14
CA GLU A 408 4.03 -0.60 20.84
C GLU A 408 3.30 -1.95 20.98
N ASP A 409 3.93 -3.03 20.52
CA ASP A 409 3.44 -4.41 20.62
C ASP A 409 2.03 -4.58 20.02
N LEU A 410 1.75 -3.94 18.88
CA LEU A 410 0.43 -3.97 18.24
C LEU A 410 0.26 -5.17 17.29
N ILE A 411 1.30 -5.56 16.55
CA ILE A 411 1.22 -6.61 15.53
C ILE A 411 1.16 -8.00 16.17
N GLU A 412 0.03 -8.70 16.11
CA GLU A 412 -0.10 -10.07 16.62
C GLU A 412 0.47 -11.11 15.67
N ALA A 413 0.17 -10.96 14.37
CA ALA A 413 0.54 -11.94 13.35
C ALA A 413 0.51 -11.34 11.95
N ILE A 414 1.25 -11.98 11.04
CA ILE A 414 1.24 -11.70 9.60
C ILE A 414 1.07 -13.02 8.85
N ILE A 415 0.08 -13.10 7.96
CA ILE A 415 -0.24 -14.31 7.20
C ILE A 415 0.03 -14.08 5.72
N GLN A 416 1.01 -14.78 5.14
CA GLN A 416 1.25 -14.78 3.70
C GLN A 416 0.17 -15.58 2.98
N LEU A 417 -0.49 -14.99 1.99
CA LEU A 417 -1.50 -15.63 1.16
C LEU A 417 -0.87 -16.29 -0.08
N PRO A 418 -1.54 -17.28 -0.70
CA PRO A 418 -1.11 -17.80 -1.98
C PRO A 418 -1.06 -16.73 -3.08
N GLU A 419 -0.13 -16.89 -4.01
CA GLU A 419 -0.09 -16.10 -5.24
C GLU A 419 -1.36 -16.35 -6.07
N ASN A 420 -1.75 -15.37 -6.89
CA ASN A 420 -2.91 -15.46 -7.76
C ASN A 420 -4.22 -15.78 -7.01
N MET A 421 -4.33 -15.32 -5.76
CA MET A 421 -5.56 -15.36 -4.98
C MET A 421 -6.50 -14.20 -5.30
N PHE A 422 -5.94 -13.07 -5.73
CA PHE A 422 -6.66 -11.87 -6.12
C PHE A 422 -6.88 -11.84 -7.63
N TYR A 423 -7.97 -11.21 -8.06
CA TYR A 423 -8.46 -11.27 -9.44
C TYR A 423 -7.44 -10.75 -10.46
N ASN A 424 -6.71 -9.68 -10.18
CA ASN A 424 -5.90 -8.99 -11.20
C ASN A 424 -4.41 -8.90 -10.86
N THR A 425 -3.96 -9.50 -9.75
CA THR A 425 -2.56 -9.50 -9.35
C THR A 425 -2.05 -10.89 -8.98
N GLY A 426 -0.84 -11.20 -9.46
CA GLY A 426 -0.08 -12.37 -9.04
C GLY A 426 0.89 -12.06 -7.90
N ILE A 427 0.89 -10.81 -7.39
CA ILE A 427 1.74 -10.39 -6.29
C ILE A 427 1.35 -11.16 -5.03
N THR A 428 2.34 -11.53 -4.24
CA THR A 428 2.15 -12.06 -2.90
C THR A 428 1.55 -11.01 -1.98
N THR A 429 0.45 -11.37 -1.32
CA THR A 429 -0.26 -10.52 -0.37
C THR A 429 -0.20 -11.12 1.03
N TYR A 430 -0.42 -10.27 2.03
CA TYR A 430 -0.27 -10.58 3.44
C TYR A 430 -1.45 -10.00 4.22
N ILE A 431 -2.01 -10.77 5.14
CA ILE A 431 -2.96 -10.26 6.14
C ILE A 431 -2.17 -9.86 7.38
N TRP A 432 -2.21 -8.57 7.71
CA TRP A 432 -1.67 -8.01 8.95
C TRP A 432 -2.76 -8.03 10.03
N ILE A 433 -2.41 -8.51 11.21
CA ILE A 433 -3.34 -8.67 12.33
C ILE A 433 -2.77 -7.85 13.49
N LEU A 434 -3.45 -6.77 13.86
CA LEU A 434 -3.05 -5.90 14.97
C LEU A 434 -4.12 -5.90 16.06
N SER A 435 -3.68 -5.79 17.31
CA SER A 435 -4.56 -5.53 18.45
C SER A 435 -3.83 -4.79 19.57
N ASN A 436 -4.49 -3.79 20.15
CA ASN A 436 -4.02 -3.14 21.39
C ASN A 436 -4.38 -3.92 22.67
N ARG A 437 -4.93 -5.14 22.54
CA ARG A 437 -5.30 -6.05 23.64
C ARG A 437 -4.83 -7.48 23.39
N LYS A 438 -3.55 -7.61 22.99
CA LYS A 438 -2.88 -8.90 22.81
C LYS A 438 -3.11 -9.85 23.98
N GLU A 439 -3.35 -11.11 23.66
CA GLU A 439 -3.35 -12.19 24.66
C GLU A 439 -1.99 -12.25 25.40
N LYS A 440 -2.01 -12.58 26.69
CA LYS A 440 -0.79 -12.60 27.53
C LYS A 440 0.38 -13.39 26.92
N ARG A 441 0.11 -14.52 26.27
CA ARG A 441 1.14 -15.37 25.64
C ARG A 441 1.77 -14.78 24.38
N ARG A 442 1.11 -13.79 23.75
CA ARG A 442 1.54 -13.12 22.50
C ARG A 442 2.29 -11.81 22.74
N LYS A 443 2.32 -11.31 23.98
CA LYS A 443 2.99 -10.04 24.29
C LYS A 443 4.48 -10.11 23.97
N GLY A 444 5.00 -9.07 23.33
CA GLY A 444 6.38 -8.96 22.87
C GLY A 444 6.74 -9.91 21.72
N LYS A 445 5.75 -10.49 21.05
CA LYS A 445 5.93 -11.50 20.00
C LYS A 445 5.04 -11.25 18.79
N ILE A 446 5.52 -11.73 17.65
CA ILE A 446 4.82 -11.72 16.36
C ILE A 446 4.84 -13.12 15.77
N GLN A 447 3.67 -13.61 15.32
CA GLN A 447 3.55 -14.89 14.63
C GLN A 447 3.55 -14.68 13.11
N LEU A 448 4.49 -15.28 12.40
CA LEU A 448 4.45 -15.34 10.94
C LEU A 448 3.80 -16.66 10.52
N ILE A 449 2.84 -16.60 9.58
CA ILE A 449 2.12 -17.78 9.07
C ILE A 449 2.23 -17.83 7.55
N ASN A 450 2.92 -18.83 7.01
CA ASN A 450 3.03 -19.03 5.57
C ASN A 450 1.89 -19.92 5.06
N ALA A 451 0.85 -19.32 4.48
CA ALA A 451 -0.27 -20.04 3.86
C ALA A 451 -0.15 -20.12 2.33
N SER A 452 1.04 -19.90 1.74
CA SER A 452 1.23 -19.87 0.27
C SER A 452 0.79 -21.14 -0.45
N GLU A 453 0.92 -22.29 0.22
CA GLU A 453 0.57 -23.62 -0.32
C GLU A 453 -0.85 -24.07 0.06
N LEU A 454 -1.55 -23.35 0.95
CA LEU A 454 -2.88 -23.72 1.42
C LEU A 454 -3.97 -23.24 0.46
N LYS A 455 -4.03 -23.80 -0.74
CA LYS A 455 -4.94 -23.37 -1.81
C LYS A 455 -5.68 -24.52 -2.48
N THR A 456 -6.85 -24.22 -3.02
CA THR A 456 -7.64 -25.14 -3.84
C THR A 456 -7.79 -24.53 -5.23
N PRO A 457 -7.48 -25.26 -6.33
CA PRO A 457 -7.57 -24.71 -7.67
C PRO A 457 -9.03 -24.44 -8.06
N LEU A 458 -9.25 -23.34 -8.79
CA LEU A 458 -10.56 -23.04 -9.37
C LEU A 458 -10.83 -23.91 -10.59
N ARG A 459 -12.11 -24.28 -10.80
CA ARG A 459 -12.54 -24.99 -12.03
C ARG A 459 -12.34 -24.14 -13.28
N LYS A 460 -12.50 -22.82 -13.16
CA LYS A 460 -12.27 -21.82 -14.20
C LYS A 460 -11.60 -20.62 -13.55
N ASN A 461 -10.51 -20.14 -14.14
CA ASN A 461 -9.83 -18.94 -13.68
C ASN A 461 -10.75 -17.72 -13.80
N LEU A 462 -10.64 -16.80 -12.84
CA LEU A 462 -11.35 -15.53 -12.80
C LEU A 462 -10.31 -14.41 -12.89
N GLY A 463 -10.02 -13.95 -14.11
CA GLY A 463 -8.84 -13.13 -14.37
C GLY A 463 -7.54 -13.89 -14.09
N LYS A 464 -6.63 -13.29 -13.30
CA LYS A 464 -5.44 -13.94 -12.75
C LYS A 464 -5.77 -14.89 -11.59
N LYS A 465 -6.92 -14.74 -10.93
CA LYS A 465 -7.28 -15.64 -9.83
C LYS A 465 -7.47 -17.07 -10.34
N ASN A 466 -6.66 -17.99 -9.85
CA ASN A 466 -6.68 -19.40 -10.25
C ASN A 466 -6.90 -20.36 -9.07
N SER A 467 -6.96 -19.84 -7.86
CA SER A 467 -7.13 -20.64 -6.65
C SER A 467 -7.94 -19.89 -5.58
N GLU A 468 -8.45 -20.63 -4.60
CA GLU A 468 -9.25 -20.14 -3.48
C GLU A 468 -8.89 -20.87 -2.18
N PHE A 469 -9.27 -20.27 -1.05
CA PHE A 469 -9.29 -20.95 0.22
C PHE A 469 -10.59 -21.76 0.36
N SER A 470 -10.46 -23.09 0.39
CA SER A 470 -11.55 -23.94 0.84
C SER A 470 -11.88 -23.67 2.32
N LYS A 471 -13.05 -24.14 2.77
CA LYS A 471 -13.41 -24.09 4.20
C LYS A 471 -12.36 -24.76 5.10
N GLU A 472 -11.74 -25.83 4.62
CA GLU A 472 -10.68 -26.54 5.34
C GLU A 472 -9.40 -25.71 5.40
N ASN A 473 -8.98 -25.09 4.29
CA ASN A 473 -7.79 -24.23 4.27
C ASN A 473 -7.92 -23.09 5.28
N ARG A 474 -9.07 -22.41 5.31
CA ARG A 474 -9.33 -21.32 6.27
C ARG A 474 -9.32 -21.81 7.71
N LYS A 475 -9.89 -22.98 7.97
CA LYS A 475 -9.86 -23.61 9.29
C LYS A 475 -8.43 -23.89 9.73
N ILE A 476 -7.59 -24.46 8.87
CA ILE A 476 -6.17 -24.71 9.15
C ILE A 476 -5.45 -23.41 9.49
N ILE A 477 -5.67 -22.35 8.71
CA ILE A 477 -5.03 -21.04 8.94
C ILE A 477 -5.49 -20.43 10.27
N LEU A 478 -6.80 -20.42 10.53
CA LEU A 478 -7.38 -19.91 11.77
C LEU A 478 -6.87 -20.69 12.99
N ASP A 479 -6.87 -22.02 12.93
CA ASP A 479 -6.37 -22.87 14.01
C ASP A 479 -4.87 -22.66 14.23
N THR A 480 -4.09 -22.50 13.16
CA THR A 480 -2.65 -22.20 13.25
C THR A 480 -2.42 -20.88 13.97
N TYR A 481 -3.17 -19.84 13.59
CA TYR A 481 -3.14 -18.56 14.27
C TYR A 481 -3.55 -18.70 15.74
N LEU A 482 -4.71 -19.28 16.05
CA LEU A 482 -5.21 -19.42 17.42
C LEU A 482 -4.30 -20.28 18.31
N ASN A 483 -3.72 -21.36 17.79
CA ASN A 483 -2.86 -22.24 18.57
C ASN A 483 -1.56 -21.57 19.01
N PHE A 484 -1.04 -20.61 18.22
CA PHE A 484 0.23 -19.89 18.49
C PHE A 484 1.36 -20.86 18.88
N LYS A 485 1.60 -21.83 18.00
CA LYS A 485 2.68 -22.82 18.15
C LYS A 485 3.50 -22.84 16.87
N GLU A 486 4.81 -22.98 17.04
CA GLU A 486 5.70 -23.12 15.90
C GLU A 486 5.52 -24.48 15.21
N ASN A 487 5.57 -24.45 13.88
CA ASN A 487 5.56 -25.62 13.01
C ASN A 487 6.20 -25.24 11.65
N GLU A 488 5.92 -25.99 10.60
CA GLU A 488 6.46 -25.71 9.26
C GLU A 488 5.93 -24.42 8.65
N ILE A 489 4.65 -24.12 8.88
CA ILE A 489 3.96 -22.94 8.33
C ILE A 489 3.80 -21.81 9.35
N SER A 490 4.20 -21.99 10.60
CA SER A 490 4.12 -20.96 11.64
C SER A 490 5.42 -20.81 12.40
N LYS A 491 5.93 -19.58 12.47
CA LYS A 491 7.13 -19.18 13.22
C LYS A 491 6.78 -18.05 14.18
N ILE A 492 7.40 -18.01 15.36
CA ILE A 492 7.09 -17.02 16.39
C ILE A 492 8.38 -16.33 16.82
N PHE A 493 8.44 -15.03 16.63
CA PHE A 493 9.63 -14.22 16.92
C PHE A 493 9.33 -13.20 18.01
N SER A 494 10.38 -12.80 18.74
CA SER A 494 10.32 -11.61 19.60
C SER A 494 10.27 -10.35 18.73
N ASN A 495 9.77 -9.25 19.28
CA ASN A 495 9.74 -7.96 18.58
C ASN A 495 11.16 -7.49 18.15
N GLU A 496 12.19 -7.81 18.95
CA GLU A 496 13.60 -7.47 18.68
C GLU A 496 14.17 -8.16 17.44
N GLU A 497 13.63 -9.31 17.02
CA GLU A 497 14.12 -10.04 15.83
C GLU A 497 13.99 -9.21 14.54
N PHE A 498 13.05 -8.25 14.52
CA PHE A 498 12.79 -7.39 13.37
C PHE A 498 13.53 -6.06 13.42
N ALA A 499 14.30 -5.81 14.48
CA ALA A 499 15.02 -4.58 14.70
C ALA A 499 16.50 -4.73 14.33
N TYR A 500 17.07 -3.69 13.73
CA TYR A 500 18.49 -3.62 13.45
C TYR A 500 19.03 -2.19 13.61
N TYR A 501 20.31 -2.09 13.94
CA TYR A 501 21.07 -0.86 13.81
C TYR A 501 21.66 -0.78 12.42
N LYS A 502 21.54 0.37 11.78
CA LYS A 502 22.30 0.75 10.61
C LYS A 502 23.41 1.69 11.08
N VAL A 503 24.65 1.20 11.08
CA VAL A 503 25.80 1.92 11.62
C VAL A 503 26.71 2.39 10.49
N THR A 504 27.10 3.66 10.53
CA THR A 504 28.12 4.17 9.60
C THR A 504 29.48 3.78 10.13
N VAL A 505 30.24 3.02 9.33
CA VAL A 505 31.61 2.61 9.65
C VAL A 505 32.56 3.49 8.87
N ASP A 506 33.31 4.31 9.60
CA ASP A 506 34.28 5.24 9.06
C ASP A 506 35.70 4.69 9.20
N ARG A 507 36.56 5.08 8.26
CA ARG A 507 37.99 4.76 8.26
C ARG A 507 38.81 6.05 8.18
N PRO A 508 39.99 6.10 8.81
CA PRO A 508 40.84 7.28 8.80
C PRO A 508 41.35 7.58 7.39
N LEU A 509 41.41 8.87 7.06
CA LEU A 509 42.10 9.37 5.88
C LEU A 509 43.61 9.22 6.07
N ARG A 510 44.22 8.48 5.14
CA ARG A 510 45.67 8.27 5.06
C ARG A 510 46.14 8.77 3.70
N GLN A 511 46.91 9.84 3.69
CA GLN A 511 47.48 10.38 2.46
C GLN A 511 48.99 10.51 2.57
N ALA A 512 49.67 10.06 1.53
CA ALA A 512 51.06 10.31 1.29
C ALA A 512 51.23 11.46 0.29
N ILE A 513 52.40 12.10 0.31
CA ILE A 513 52.78 13.11 -0.69
C ILE A 513 53.91 12.57 -1.55
N ILE A 514 53.66 12.48 -2.86
CA ILE A 514 54.66 12.16 -3.87
C ILE A 514 55.30 13.47 -4.31
N CYS A 515 56.49 13.76 -3.79
CA CYS A 515 57.27 14.95 -4.12
C CYS A 515 58.54 14.56 -4.88
N ASN A 516 58.37 14.15 -6.14
CA ASN A 516 59.46 13.79 -7.05
C ASN A 516 59.53 14.75 -8.26
N ASP A 517 60.56 14.62 -9.08
CA ASP A 517 60.78 15.50 -10.24
C ASP A 517 59.64 15.42 -11.28
N GLU A 518 58.99 14.26 -11.41
CA GLU A 518 57.86 14.09 -12.33
C GLU A 518 56.64 14.91 -11.89
N LYS A 519 56.25 14.80 -10.62
CA LYS A 519 55.09 15.54 -10.08
C LYS A 519 55.31 17.04 -10.00
N ILE A 520 56.54 17.49 -9.75
CA ILE A 520 56.87 18.92 -9.81
C ILE A 520 56.74 19.44 -11.25
N LYS A 521 57.21 18.68 -12.25
CA LYS A 521 57.06 19.03 -13.68
C LYS A 521 55.59 19.04 -14.13
N GLU A 522 54.76 18.16 -13.59
CA GLU A 522 53.31 18.21 -13.84
C GLU A 522 52.73 19.55 -13.38
N ILE A 523 53.06 20.02 -12.18
CA ILE A 523 52.61 21.33 -11.69
C ILE A 523 53.09 22.47 -12.59
N GLU A 524 54.36 22.44 -13.01
CA GLU A 524 54.91 23.45 -13.92
C GLU A 524 54.14 23.48 -15.25
N LYS A 525 53.81 22.32 -15.83
CA LYS A 525 52.97 22.22 -17.05
C LYS A 525 51.55 22.76 -16.83
N GLU A 526 50.93 22.46 -15.69
CA GLU A 526 49.59 22.98 -15.38
C GLU A 526 49.61 24.51 -15.24
N LEU A 527 50.66 25.07 -14.63
CA LEU A 527 50.89 26.52 -14.57
C LEU A 527 51.08 27.13 -15.96
N GLU A 528 51.82 26.47 -16.86
CA GLU A 528 51.97 26.92 -18.25
C GLU A 528 50.63 26.95 -19.00
N LYS A 529 49.81 25.89 -18.87
CA LYS A 529 48.49 25.79 -19.53
C LYS A 529 47.53 26.91 -19.13
N ILE A 530 47.56 27.33 -17.87
CA ILE A 530 46.70 28.42 -17.37
C ILE A 530 47.26 29.82 -17.66
N GLY A 531 48.46 29.91 -18.26
CA GLY A 531 49.13 31.17 -18.56
C GLY A 531 49.73 31.86 -17.33
N PHE A 532 50.27 31.09 -16.37
CA PHE A 532 51.03 31.63 -15.23
C PHE A 532 52.15 32.57 -15.71
N ASN A 533 52.41 33.67 -14.99
CA ASN A 533 53.21 34.84 -15.41
C ASN A 533 52.61 35.71 -16.54
N SER A 534 51.38 35.44 -16.96
CA SER A 534 50.57 36.30 -17.82
C SER A 534 49.15 36.43 -17.26
N LYS A 535 48.19 36.95 -18.02
CA LYS A 535 46.78 37.01 -17.57
C LYS A 535 46.21 35.59 -17.53
N ILE A 536 45.87 35.09 -16.34
CA ILE A 536 45.30 33.74 -16.14
C ILE A 536 44.11 33.54 -17.08
N ASN A 537 44.19 32.52 -17.93
CA ASN A 537 43.12 32.19 -18.86
C ASN A 537 42.08 31.32 -18.15
N LYS A 538 40.94 31.93 -17.81
CA LYS A 538 39.85 31.24 -17.11
C LYS A 538 39.23 30.09 -17.90
N ASN A 539 39.29 30.14 -19.23
CA ASN A 539 38.72 29.09 -20.09
C ASN A 539 39.56 27.80 -20.03
N ASN A 540 40.85 27.88 -19.72
CA ASN A 540 41.73 26.73 -19.63
C ASN A 540 41.71 26.07 -18.24
N LEU A 541 41.08 26.70 -17.23
CA LEU A 541 41.00 26.14 -15.87
C LEU A 541 40.22 24.81 -15.85
N GLU A 542 39.22 24.66 -16.72
CA GLU A 542 38.40 23.44 -16.82
C GLU A 542 39.19 22.23 -17.35
N GLU A 543 40.31 22.46 -18.03
CA GLU A 543 41.20 21.42 -18.59
C GLU A 543 42.40 21.10 -17.67
N THR A 544 42.41 21.64 -16.45
CA THR A 544 43.50 21.53 -15.48
C THR A 544 43.02 21.06 -14.11
N PHE A 545 43.95 20.68 -13.23
CA PHE A 545 43.61 20.30 -11.84
C PHE A 545 43.35 21.50 -10.91
N VAL A 546 43.37 22.73 -11.45
CA VAL A 546 43.22 23.97 -10.70
C VAL A 546 41.74 24.26 -10.42
N LYS A 547 41.41 24.59 -9.16
CA LYS A 547 40.02 24.88 -8.78
C LYS A 547 39.54 26.22 -9.36
N ASN A 548 38.44 26.19 -10.11
CA ASN A 548 37.83 27.38 -10.70
C ASN A 548 37.04 28.21 -9.65
N SER A 549 37.74 29.01 -8.85
CA SER A 549 37.11 29.97 -7.92
C SER A 549 37.83 31.31 -7.87
N ALA A 550 37.09 32.39 -7.61
CA ALA A 550 37.66 33.74 -7.54
C ALA A 550 38.77 33.88 -6.48
N THR A 551 38.68 33.12 -5.38
CA THR A 551 39.69 33.10 -4.32
C THR A 551 40.97 32.40 -4.77
N VAL A 552 40.83 31.29 -5.52
CA VAL A 552 41.98 30.54 -6.06
C VAL A 552 42.71 31.36 -7.12
N ILE A 553 41.98 32.03 -8.02
CA ILE A 553 42.56 32.91 -9.04
C ILE A 553 43.40 34.02 -8.38
N LYS A 554 42.89 34.67 -7.33
CA LYS A 554 43.64 35.69 -6.57
C LYS A 554 44.90 35.15 -5.90
N GLU A 555 44.93 33.87 -5.52
CA GLU A 555 46.13 33.25 -4.94
C GLU A 555 47.14 32.90 -6.03
N LEU A 556 46.69 32.45 -7.21
CA LEU A 556 47.54 32.17 -8.36
C LEU A 556 48.16 33.43 -8.99
N GLU A 557 47.46 34.57 -8.91
CA GLU A 557 47.98 35.88 -9.33
C GLU A 557 49.15 36.38 -8.45
N LYS A 558 49.36 35.78 -7.27
CA LYS A 558 50.53 36.07 -6.41
C LYS A 558 51.70 35.21 -6.89
N THR A 559 52.29 35.61 -8.01
CA THR A 559 53.41 34.91 -8.65
C THR A 559 54.52 34.54 -7.67
N ASP A 560 54.93 35.47 -6.80
CA ASP A 560 55.99 35.24 -5.82
C ASP A 560 55.66 34.09 -4.84
N ASN A 561 54.40 33.95 -4.44
CA ASN A 561 53.96 32.85 -3.59
C ASN A 561 54.08 31.51 -4.31
N ILE A 562 53.60 31.44 -5.56
CA ILE A 562 53.61 30.20 -6.35
C ILE A 562 55.03 29.76 -6.69
N LEU A 563 55.90 30.69 -7.10
CA LEU A 563 57.31 30.40 -7.35
C LEU A 563 58.01 29.89 -6.08
N THR A 564 57.72 30.51 -4.93
CA THR A 564 58.27 30.06 -3.65
C THR A 564 57.76 28.66 -3.26
N TYR A 565 56.48 28.34 -3.49
CA TYR A 565 55.96 26.99 -3.28
C TYR A 565 56.72 25.95 -4.13
N LEU A 566 57.01 26.25 -5.40
CA LEU A 566 57.78 25.38 -6.28
C LEU A 566 59.24 25.21 -5.84
N GLU A 567 59.89 26.28 -5.39
CA GLU A 567 61.25 26.18 -4.83
C GLU A 567 61.30 25.30 -3.59
N VAL A 568 60.33 25.46 -2.68
CA VAL A 568 60.24 24.60 -1.49
C VAL A 568 59.98 23.15 -1.86
N LEU A 569 59.12 22.87 -2.86
CA LEU A 569 58.95 21.49 -3.37
C LEU A 569 60.25 20.93 -3.95
N LYS A 570 60.99 21.71 -4.74
CA LYS A 570 62.29 21.30 -5.31
C LYS A 570 63.33 21.01 -4.22
N ASP A 571 63.33 21.76 -3.13
CA ASP A 571 64.19 21.55 -1.94
C ASP A 571 63.71 20.40 -1.04
N MET A 572 62.48 19.93 -1.23
CA MET A 572 61.89 18.78 -0.51
C MET A 572 61.81 17.52 -1.37
N LYS A 573 62.33 17.54 -2.60
CA LYS A 573 62.16 16.41 -3.50
C LYS A 573 62.88 15.17 -3.01
N LYS A 574 62.24 14.01 -3.13
CA LYS A 574 62.84 12.69 -2.93
C LYS A 574 62.06 11.64 -3.74
N ASP A 575 62.72 10.53 -4.04
CA ASP A 575 62.11 9.44 -4.82
C ASP A 575 61.02 8.71 -4.02
N ASP A 576 61.26 8.51 -2.71
CA ASP A 576 60.27 7.89 -1.81
C ASP A 576 59.12 8.83 -1.47
N LYS A 577 57.95 8.26 -1.16
CA LYS A 577 56.80 9.05 -0.70
C LYS A 577 57.05 9.65 0.69
N TYR A 578 56.41 10.78 0.98
CA TYR A 578 56.22 11.25 2.34
C TYR A 578 54.98 10.57 2.91
N LEU A 579 55.17 9.63 3.83
CA LEU A 579 54.07 8.87 4.46
C LEU A 579 53.37 9.65 5.58
N ASP A 580 53.99 10.71 6.10
CA ASP A 580 53.37 11.57 7.11
C ASP A 580 53.05 12.95 6.52
N PHE A 581 51.77 13.17 6.26
CA PHE A 581 51.26 14.43 5.70
C PHE A 581 51.49 15.61 6.64
N GLU A 582 51.31 15.42 7.95
CA GLU A 582 51.45 16.50 8.94
C GLU A 582 52.93 16.89 9.11
N GLU A 583 53.83 15.90 9.07
CA GLU A 583 55.27 16.15 9.05
C GLU A 583 55.69 16.90 7.78
N PHE A 584 55.19 16.48 6.61
CA PHE A 584 55.42 17.20 5.37
C PHE A 584 54.92 18.64 5.45
N GLU A 585 53.71 18.85 5.97
CA GLU A 585 53.15 20.19 6.17
C GLU A 585 54.02 21.05 7.09
N LYS A 586 54.44 20.51 8.23
CA LYS A 586 55.34 21.21 9.17
C LYS A 586 56.66 21.57 8.50
N LEU A 587 57.26 20.63 7.76
CA LEU A 587 58.53 20.84 7.07
C LEU A 587 58.41 21.88 5.94
N PHE A 588 57.34 21.78 5.13
CA PHE A 588 57.04 22.71 4.05
C PHE A 588 56.83 24.12 4.59
N ASN A 589 55.97 24.28 5.60
CA ASN A 589 55.71 25.57 6.24
C ASN A 589 56.96 26.13 6.96
N LYS A 590 57.83 25.28 7.53
CA LYS A 590 59.10 25.70 8.11
C LYS A 590 60.08 26.23 7.06
N LYS A 591 60.15 25.58 5.88
CA LYS A 591 60.98 26.06 4.75
C LYS A 591 60.42 27.35 4.16
N LEU A 592 59.09 27.49 4.05
CA LEU A 592 58.44 28.74 3.62
C LEU A 592 58.80 29.95 4.49
N LYS A 593 58.92 29.78 5.81
CA LYS A 593 59.30 30.88 6.72
C LYS A 593 60.65 31.53 6.39
N LYS A 594 61.55 30.83 5.68
CA LYS A 594 62.86 31.38 5.27
C LYS A 594 62.76 32.46 4.19
N TYR A 595 61.63 32.53 3.48
CA TYR A 595 61.40 33.45 2.37
C TYR A 595 60.67 34.75 2.79
N GLU A 596 60.35 34.92 4.07
CA GLU A 596 59.73 36.12 4.66
C GLU A 596 58.42 36.61 3.98
N LEU A 597 57.75 35.74 3.21
CA LEU A 597 56.49 36.07 2.55
C LEU A 597 55.31 36.09 3.52
N LYS A 598 54.43 37.09 3.38
CA LYS A 598 53.21 37.18 4.19
C LYS A 598 52.15 36.21 3.69
N ALA A 599 51.56 35.48 4.65
CA ALA A 599 50.37 34.67 4.43
C ALA A 599 50.55 33.51 3.44
N VAL A 600 51.72 32.86 3.41
CA VAL A 600 51.98 31.61 2.68
C VAL A 600 51.80 30.39 3.59
N SER A 601 51.27 29.29 3.05
CA SER A 601 51.14 28.01 3.78
C SER A 601 50.85 26.87 2.81
N LEU A 602 51.19 25.63 3.17
CA LEU A 602 50.83 24.44 2.39
C LEU A 602 49.33 24.37 2.12
N ASN A 603 48.47 24.60 3.13
CA ASN A 603 47.02 24.56 2.96
C ASN A 603 46.49 25.53 1.89
N LYS A 604 47.09 26.72 1.78
CA LYS A 604 46.76 27.67 0.70
C LYS A 604 47.19 27.15 -0.65
N PHE A 605 48.37 26.54 -0.73
CA PHE A 605 48.83 25.94 -1.98
C PHE A 605 47.93 24.76 -2.40
N ILE A 606 47.57 23.86 -1.47
CA ILE A 606 46.61 22.77 -1.71
C ILE A 606 45.26 23.31 -2.18
N SER A 607 44.78 24.43 -1.60
CA SER A 607 43.52 25.04 -2.00
C SER A 607 43.47 25.46 -3.48
N THR A 608 44.62 25.67 -4.12
CA THR A 608 44.70 25.97 -5.56
C THR A 608 44.34 24.78 -6.45
N GLY A 609 44.47 23.55 -5.95
CA GLY A 609 44.31 22.32 -6.73
C GLY A 609 45.59 21.85 -7.45
N LEU A 610 46.67 22.63 -7.46
CA LEU A 610 47.92 22.24 -8.13
C LEU A 610 48.57 20.98 -7.52
N MET A 611 48.38 20.76 -6.21
CA MET A 611 48.91 19.58 -5.52
C MET A 611 48.04 18.33 -5.62
N THR A 612 46.91 18.36 -6.34
CA THR A 612 45.94 17.26 -6.37
C THR A 612 46.58 15.92 -6.74
N ASN A 613 47.49 15.89 -7.71
CA ASN A 613 48.17 14.66 -8.14
C ASN A 613 49.41 14.30 -7.32
N MET A 614 49.82 15.16 -6.39
CA MET A 614 50.90 14.85 -5.43
C MET A 614 50.36 14.17 -4.18
N ILE A 615 49.14 14.52 -3.77
CA ILE A 615 48.49 13.96 -2.59
C ILE A 615 47.76 12.68 -3.02
N VAL A 616 48.28 11.54 -2.57
CA VAL A 616 47.73 10.22 -2.92
C VAL A 616 47.28 9.50 -1.66
N ARG A 617 46.22 8.70 -1.75
CA ARG A 617 45.86 7.78 -0.68
C ARG A 617 46.87 6.66 -0.60
N ASP A 618 47.31 6.32 0.61
CA ASP A 618 48.27 5.26 0.85
C ASP A 618 48.00 4.63 2.23
N GLU A 619 47.74 3.33 2.25
CA GLU A 619 47.44 2.59 3.50
C GLU A 619 48.60 2.61 4.50
N ASN A 620 49.84 2.79 4.01
CA ASN A 620 51.03 2.87 4.85
C ASN A 620 51.27 4.29 5.39
N ALA A 621 50.48 5.28 4.98
CA ALA A 621 50.60 6.65 5.47
C ALA A 621 50.02 6.80 6.89
N SER A 622 50.54 7.78 7.63
CA SER A 622 50.03 8.18 8.94
C SER A 622 48.57 8.63 8.86
N ILE A 623 47.79 8.32 9.89
CA ILE A 623 46.41 8.79 10.05
C ILE A 623 46.40 10.32 10.13
N GLN A 624 45.60 10.96 9.29
CA GLN A 624 45.41 12.41 9.35
C GLN A 624 44.51 12.82 10.52
N LYS A 625 44.90 13.91 11.16
CA LYS A 625 44.14 14.53 12.25
C LYS A 625 43.85 15.99 11.93
N ASP A 626 42.68 16.45 12.35
CA ASP A 626 42.33 17.86 12.28
C ASP A 626 43.12 18.69 13.31
N THR A 627 42.94 20.01 13.29
CA THR A 627 43.62 20.93 14.22
C THR A 627 43.21 20.74 15.68
N LYS A 628 42.15 19.99 15.96
CA LYS A 628 41.68 19.62 17.31
C LYS A 628 42.16 18.23 17.73
N GLY A 629 42.88 17.51 16.86
CA GLY A 629 43.38 16.17 17.10
C GLY A 629 42.40 15.05 16.79
N ASN A 630 41.23 15.35 16.22
CA ASN A 630 40.26 14.34 15.80
C ASN A 630 40.70 13.69 14.49
N ILE A 631 40.38 12.41 14.32
CA ILE A 631 40.65 11.68 13.07
C ILE A 631 39.85 12.31 11.92
N VAL A 632 40.54 12.57 10.81
CA VAL A 632 39.88 12.95 9.56
C VAL A 632 39.39 11.68 8.88
N VAL A 633 38.11 11.60 8.55
CA VAL A 633 37.50 10.43 7.88
C VAL A 633 37.82 10.45 6.38
N ASP A 634 38.05 9.28 5.79
CA ASP A 634 38.06 9.11 4.32
C ASP A 634 36.65 8.78 3.81
N PRO A 635 35.97 9.70 3.10
CA PRO A 635 34.63 9.42 2.60
C PRO A 635 34.58 8.31 1.54
N GLU A 636 35.71 7.97 0.90
CA GLU A 636 35.78 6.89 -0.10
C GLU A 636 35.86 5.49 0.52
N LEU A 637 36.23 5.41 1.81
CA LEU A 637 36.32 4.15 2.55
C LEU A 637 35.22 4.00 3.60
N ARG A 638 34.27 4.94 3.63
CA ARG A 638 33.08 4.86 4.49
C ARG A 638 32.19 3.73 4.00
N ASP A 639 31.75 2.90 4.93
CA ASP A 639 30.78 1.84 4.68
C ASP A 639 29.60 1.91 5.66
N THR A 640 28.64 1.01 5.50
CA THR A 640 27.50 0.88 6.40
C THR A 640 27.23 -0.58 6.73
N GLU A 641 27.14 -0.87 8.02
CA GLU A 641 26.84 -2.22 8.51
C GLU A 641 25.43 -2.30 9.09
N ILE A 642 24.83 -3.48 8.97
CA ILE A 642 23.52 -3.82 9.56
C ILE A 642 23.75 -4.78 10.71
N VAL A 643 23.49 -4.31 11.93
CA VAL A 643 23.66 -5.08 13.16
C VAL A 643 22.28 -5.45 13.73
N PRO A 644 21.86 -6.72 13.70
CA PRO A 644 20.59 -7.13 14.31
C PRO A 644 20.57 -6.86 15.82
N PHE A 645 19.43 -6.47 16.38
CA PHE A 645 19.30 -6.30 17.85
C PHE A 645 19.52 -7.61 18.61
N THR A 646 19.29 -8.73 17.95
CA THR A 646 19.53 -10.08 18.50
C THR A 646 21.00 -10.49 18.46
N TYR A 647 21.90 -9.67 17.87
CA TYR A 647 23.33 -9.94 17.86
C TYR A 647 23.90 -9.83 19.28
N LYS A 648 24.55 -10.90 19.74
CA LYS A 648 25.06 -10.98 21.11
C LYS A 648 26.26 -10.06 21.30
N GLY A 649 26.08 -9.03 22.13
CA GLY A 649 27.12 -8.05 22.46
C GLY A 649 26.99 -6.72 21.72
N ASP A 650 25.85 -6.50 21.04
CA ASP A 650 25.49 -5.22 20.40
C ASP A 650 26.49 -4.78 19.30
N ILE A 651 26.41 -3.51 18.89
CA ILE A 651 27.27 -2.89 17.86
C ILE A 651 28.75 -3.10 18.16
N GLU A 652 29.21 -2.85 19.40
CA GLU A 652 30.63 -2.92 19.74
C GLU A 652 31.23 -4.31 19.47
N GLU A 653 30.54 -5.37 19.89
CA GLU A 653 31.01 -6.74 19.69
C GLU A 653 30.90 -7.16 18.22
N PHE A 654 29.88 -6.68 17.50
CA PHE A 654 29.76 -6.90 16.05
C PHE A 654 30.95 -6.30 15.31
N ILE A 655 31.26 -5.02 15.54
CA ILE A 655 32.39 -4.34 14.90
C ILE A 655 33.71 -5.06 15.21
N LYS A 656 33.89 -5.48 16.45
CA LYS A 656 35.10 -6.21 16.85
C LYS A 656 35.29 -7.55 16.14
N LYS A 657 34.20 -8.26 15.81
CA LYS A 657 34.25 -9.60 15.22
C LYS A 657 34.15 -9.61 13.70
N GLU A 658 33.33 -8.73 13.14
CA GLU A 658 32.97 -8.78 11.72
C GLU A 658 33.71 -7.69 10.91
N VAL A 659 34.13 -6.59 11.55
CA VAL A 659 34.76 -5.44 10.84
C VAL A 659 36.25 -5.32 11.13
N LEU A 660 36.64 -5.22 12.40
CA LEU A 660 38.04 -5.01 12.80
C LEU A 660 39.05 -6.07 12.30
N PRO A 661 38.68 -7.35 12.08
CA PRO A 661 39.60 -8.32 11.48
C PRO A 661 40.00 -8.02 10.03
N TYR A 662 39.17 -7.25 9.31
CA TYR A 662 39.45 -6.85 7.92
C TYR A 662 39.96 -5.40 7.85
N HIS A 663 39.50 -4.54 8.77
CA HIS A 663 39.85 -3.12 8.84
C HIS A 663 40.13 -2.72 10.29
N ASP A 664 41.38 -2.85 10.73
CA ASP A 664 41.82 -2.65 12.12
C ASP A 664 41.68 -1.21 12.64
N ASP A 665 41.62 -0.24 11.73
CA ASP A 665 41.49 1.18 12.01
C ASP A 665 40.06 1.74 11.80
N ALA A 666 39.08 0.87 11.52
CA ALA A 666 37.69 1.26 11.37
C ALA A 666 37.04 1.63 12.71
N PHE A 667 36.11 2.57 12.69
CA PHE A 667 35.33 2.99 13.86
C PHE A 667 33.91 3.42 13.46
N VAL A 668 32.97 3.34 14.41
CA VAL A 668 31.57 3.70 14.18
C VAL A 668 31.34 5.18 14.42
N ASP A 669 30.61 5.83 13.51
CA ASP A 669 30.02 7.15 13.77
C ASP A 669 28.66 6.99 14.47
N GLU A 670 28.69 7.02 15.81
CA GLU A 670 27.50 6.88 16.65
C GLU A 670 26.43 7.93 16.32
N SER A 671 26.83 9.14 15.90
CA SER A 671 25.89 10.23 15.58
C SER A 671 25.04 9.96 14.34
N LYS A 672 25.50 9.04 13.47
CA LYS A 672 24.79 8.60 12.27
C LYS A 672 24.12 7.24 12.43
N THR A 673 24.18 6.65 13.63
CA THR A 673 23.55 5.36 13.87
C THR A 673 22.03 5.51 13.85
N GLN A 674 21.38 4.71 13.02
CA GLN A 674 19.93 4.72 12.86
C GLN A 674 19.34 3.36 13.21
N ILE A 675 18.12 3.36 13.71
CA ILE A 675 17.37 2.14 13.97
C ILE A 675 16.43 1.89 12.79
N GLY A 676 16.49 0.69 12.25
CA GLY A 676 15.57 0.21 11.23
C GLY A 676 14.75 -0.96 11.72
N TYR A 677 13.57 -1.12 11.13
CA TYR A 677 12.72 -2.28 11.31
C TYR A 677 12.33 -2.86 9.96
N GLU A 678 12.46 -4.18 9.81
CA GLU A 678 12.03 -4.91 8.62
C GLU A 678 11.53 -6.31 8.98
N ILE A 679 10.59 -6.84 8.20
CA ILE A 679 10.03 -8.17 8.36
C ILE A 679 10.35 -8.96 7.11
N ASN A 680 11.53 -9.59 7.07
CA ASN A 680 11.94 -10.41 5.94
C ASN A 680 11.23 -11.77 5.96
N PHE A 681 9.98 -11.80 5.48
CA PHE A 681 9.15 -13.01 5.53
C PHE A 681 9.81 -14.20 4.83
N THR A 682 10.42 -13.98 3.67
CA THR A 682 11.11 -15.02 2.88
C THR A 682 12.27 -15.65 3.63
N LYS A 683 13.07 -14.87 4.38
CA LYS A 683 14.19 -15.36 5.20
C LYS A 683 13.76 -16.47 6.16
N TYR A 684 12.56 -16.37 6.75
CA TYR A 684 12.12 -17.28 7.81
C TYR A 684 11.51 -18.60 7.31
N PHE A 685 11.02 -18.62 6.08
CA PHE A 685 10.42 -19.80 5.45
C PHE A 685 11.24 -20.38 4.30
N TYR A 686 12.41 -19.79 4.02
CA TYR A 686 13.34 -20.32 3.03
C TYR A 686 13.82 -21.71 3.46
N LYS A 687 13.47 -22.72 2.67
CA LYS A 687 14.07 -24.05 2.75
C LYS A 687 15.19 -24.10 1.73
N ALA A 688 16.45 -24.20 2.20
CA ALA A 688 17.58 -24.43 1.30
C ALA A 688 17.28 -25.66 0.45
N LYS A 689 17.35 -25.52 -0.87
CA LYS A 689 17.13 -26.64 -1.78
C LYS A 689 18.34 -27.57 -1.62
N GLU A 690 18.19 -28.65 -0.87
CA GLU A 690 19.20 -29.71 -0.84
C GLU A 690 19.40 -30.18 -2.28
N LEU A 691 20.59 -29.93 -2.81
CA LEU A 691 20.96 -30.45 -4.12
C LEU A 691 20.96 -31.97 -3.99
N GLU A 692 20.13 -32.65 -4.81
CA GLU A 692 20.19 -34.10 -4.92
C GLU A 692 21.64 -34.52 -5.17
N SER A 693 22.10 -35.56 -4.47
CA SER A 693 23.46 -36.06 -4.68
C SER A 693 23.63 -36.52 -6.14
N VAL A 694 24.84 -36.38 -6.67
CA VAL A 694 25.15 -36.78 -8.05
C VAL A 694 24.79 -38.25 -8.27
N GLU A 695 24.98 -39.10 -7.25
CA GLU A 695 24.62 -40.51 -7.28
C GLU A 695 23.11 -40.73 -7.45
N THR A 696 22.29 -39.91 -6.78
CA THR A 696 20.82 -39.97 -6.85
C THR A 696 20.32 -39.52 -8.22
N ILE A 697 20.91 -38.46 -8.77
CA ILE A 697 20.60 -37.97 -10.12
C ILE A 697 20.97 -39.03 -11.17
N VAL A 698 22.16 -39.65 -11.04
CA VAL A 698 22.62 -40.71 -11.95
C VAL A 698 21.73 -41.95 -11.85
N ALA A 699 21.30 -42.34 -10.64
CA ALA A 699 20.38 -43.46 -10.46
C ALA A 699 19.03 -43.22 -11.16
N ARG A 700 18.45 -42.01 -10.99
CA ARG A 700 17.19 -41.63 -11.67
C ARG A 700 17.33 -41.57 -13.18
N ILE A 701 18.45 -41.06 -13.71
CA ILE A 701 18.71 -41.04 -15.16
C ILE A 701 18.75 -42.47 -15.71
N LYS A 702 19.46 -43.39 -15.04
CA LYS A 702 19.51 -44.81 -15.45
C LYS A 702 18.15 -45.51 -15.40
N GLU A 703 17.30 -45.12 -14.45
CA GLU A 703 15.94 -45.65 -14.33
C GLU A 703 15.04 -45.15 -15.47
N LEU A 704 15.11 -43.85 -15.79
CA LEU A 704 14.44 -43.24 -16.94
C LEU A 704 14.93 -43.82 -18.28
N GLU A 705 16.24 -44.10 -18.42
CA GLU A 705 16.79 -44.79 -19.60
C GLU A 705 16.21 -46.19 -19.75
N LYS A 706 16.11 -46.96 -18.65
CA LYS A 706 15.46 -48.28 -18.67
C LYS A 706 13.99 -48.23 -19.06
N GLU A 707 13.25 -47.25 -18.55
CA GLU A 707 11.84 -47.06 -18.91
C GLU A 707 11.69 -46.69 -20.39
N SER A 708 12.54 -45.78 -20.90
CA SER A 708 12.55 -45.38 -22.31
C SER A 708 12.94 -46.53 -23.24
N ASP A 709 13.96 -47.31 -22.89
CA ASP A 709 14.38 -48.49 -23.66
C ASP A 709 13.29 -49.57 -23.67
N GLY A 710 12.60 -49.78 -22.53
CA GLY A 710 11.45 -50.66 -22.44
C GLY A 710 10.27 -50.20 -23.32
N MET A 711 10.02 -48.90 -23.36
CA MET A 711 8.97 -48.29 -24.19
C MET A 711 9.29 -48.43 -25.69
N MET A 712 10.54 -48.19 -26.08
CA MET A 712 11.01 -48.34 -27.46
C MET A 712 11.01 -49.80 -27.90
N LYS A 713 11.35 -50.74 -27.01
CA LYS A 713 11.25 -52.18 -27.26
C LYS A 713 9.80 -52.64 -27.48
N ASN A 714 8.85 -52.16 -26.68
CA ASN A 714 7.42 -52.46 -26.88
C ASN A 714 6.89 -51.91 -28.22
N ILE A 715 7.35 -50.73 -28.64
CA ILE A 715 6.99 -50.14 -29.94
C ILE A 715 7.58 -50.96 -31.10
N LEU A 716 8.83 -51.43 -30.96
CA LEU A 716 9.49 -52.27 -31.96
C LEU A 716 8.89 -53.67 -32.05
N GLU A 717 8.57 -54.32 -30.91
CA GLU A 717 7.89 -55.62 -30.90
C GLU A 717 6.50 -55.54 -31.55
N GLY A 718 5.75 -54.44 -31.30
CA GLY A 718 4.47 -54.19 -31.97
C GLY A 718 4.57 -53.90 -33.48
N LEU A 719 5.76 -53.63 -34.03
CA LEU A 719 6.00 -53.43 -35.46
C LEU A 719 6.37 -54.73 -36.21
N TYR A 720 6.70 -55.81 -35.48
CA TYR A 720 7.01 -57.12 -36.05
C TYR A 720 5.84 -58.13 -35.97
N ASP A 721 4.72 -57.74 -35.32
CA ASP A 721 3.50 -58.54 -35.16
C ASP A 721 2.36 -58.14 -36.13
N GLU A 722 2.68 -57.60 -37.32
CA GLU A 722 1.75 -57.47 -38.47
C GLU A 722 2.10 -58.40 -39.65
#